data_AF-A0A9X7X7K1-F1
#
_entry.id   AF-A0A9X7X7K1-F1
#
_cell.length_a   1.000
_cell.length_b   1.000
_cell.length_c   1.000
_cell.angle_alpha   90.00
_cell.angle_beta   90.00
_cell.angle_gamma   90.00
#
_symmetry.space_group_name_H-M   'P 1'
#
loop_
_entity.id
_entity.type
_entity.pdbx_description
1 polymer ?
#
loop_
_entity_poly.entity_id
_entity_poly.type
_entity_poly.pdbx_seq_one_letter_code
_entity_poly.pdbx_strand_id
1 'polypeptide(L)'
;MLLTIHDANLQKVAFIDNDKQSTLNYYDDTWTRNLETGSSTFEFTVFKKAIKSDTASHKTYNHLNEKAFVSFKHHGKSYVFSVMTVEENEQTIKCYCENLNLELINEYANPYKAAKAMSFVEYCNAMDLLNFTHLSVGINEISDQKRTLEWEGQDTKLARLLSLATKFDAEIDFDTELNSDSSIKSFKVNVYHEYDDKHQGVGRVRNDIQLTYGKNLKSIKRTVDKTGIYNAVRPTGKGKTKGTDGNEVETIVTIGSLSAWSENNADGVREFYQSGEMLYAPLSMQMYPSTFTSGTQSDQWIRKDIEVESDNPTVIRSAAIRNLKKNAYPALTYEVDGFIDVEIGDTIRIYDDGFNPILLIKARVSDQKISFTNPNSNKTTFANFKALENNLSSGIQSAFERLFEAAKPYTIKLATDNGVIFKNQIGQSLVTPTLYKGGKPIVAGVTWRWSLNEEVTTGMTYLVKGSSVTDTVTLTVVAYIGNDEVAVDEISFVNVVDGKLGTPGTPGRDGLTPYLHIAYSASNNGSQGFSTTDSTNKTYIGTYTDYTQSDSQDYRVYKWTLIKGSDGNGIANVTNYYLATVASTGITENSSGWTTTPQSMTEEKRYLWNYRVELYTNGTSKTTAPVIIGVHGSKGDKGGFSEEQLDEVNKKIDSKADQVLTQEQLNALNEKAQLLDAEMKAKASMEAFSELEKAYNAFVENNAKDTAKSEKDLIEAGRRIELLTTQFGGLAELKTFIDTYMKSTNEGLIIGKNDASSTIKVSSDRISMFSAGREVMYISQGVIHIDNGIFTASVQIGKFRTEQYHLNADMNVIRYVG
;
A
#
# COMPACT_ATOMS: atom_id res chain seq x y z
N MET A 1 -16.26 -27.15 -1.17
CA MET A 1 -17.34 -26.62 -0.32
C MET A 1 -18.42 -27.68 -0.18
N LEU A 2 -19.06 -27.83 0.98
CA LEU A 2 -20.19 -28.75 1.15
C LEU A 2 -21.49 -28.04 0.73
N LEU A 3 -22.23 -28.63 -0.22
CA LEU A 3 -23.56 -28.16 -0.60
C LEU A 3 -24.63 -29.06 0.01
N THR A 4 -25.69 -28.46 0.53
CA THR A 4 -26.88 -29.17 0.99
C THR A 4 -28.01 -28.96 -0.01
N ILE A 5 -28.66 -30.04 -0.43
CA ILE A 5 -29.82 -30.02 -1.32
C ILE A 5 -31.06 -30.12 -0.45
N HIS A 6 -32.03 -29.25 -0.69
CA HIS A 6 -33.33 -29.24 -0.03
C HIS A 6 -34.45 -29.44 -1.04
N ASP A 7 -35.53 -30.07 -0.60
CA ASP A 7 -36.75 -30.17 -1.38
C ASP A 7 -37.55 -28.84 -1.38
N ALA A 8 -38.70 -28.84 -2.03
CA ALA A 8 -39.60 -27.69 -2.11
C ALA A 8 -40.12 -27.18 -0.75
N ASN A 9 -39.97 -27.98 0.32
CA ASN A 9 -40.36 -27.64 1.68
C ASN A 9 -39.14 -27.26 2.56
N LEU A 10 -37.98 -27.01 1.93
CA LEU A 10 -36.71 -26.73 2.60
C LEU A 10 -36.23 -27.85 3.54
N GLN A 11 -36.69 -29.08 3.32
CA GLN A 11 -36.18 -30.24 4.05
C GLN A 11 -34.91 -30.75 3.39
N LYS A 12 -33.88 -31.03 4.18
CA LYS A 12 -32.62 -31.61 3.68
C LYS A 12 -32.87 -32.99 3.09
N VAL A 13 -32.51 -33.18 1.82
CA VAL A 13 -32.69 -34.46 1.13
C VAL A 13 -31.37 -35.09 0.69
N ALA A 14 -30.32 -34.29 0.46
CA ALA A 14 -29.02 -34.81 0.04
C ALA A 14 -27.87 -33.83 0.30
N PHE A 15 -26.64 -34.31 0.13
CA PHE A 15 -25.42 -33.52 0.19
C PHE A 15 -24.57 -33.72 -1.07
N ILE A 16 -23.89 -32.66 -1.49
CA ILE A 16 -22.85 -32.68 -2.51
C ILE A 16 -21.54 -32.30 -1.83
N ASP A 17 -20.57 -33.21 -1.88
CA ASP A 17 -19.31 -33.07 -1.16
C ASP A 17 -18.20 -33.63 -2.05
N ASN A 18 -17.31 -32.75 -2.53
CA ASN A 18 -16.21 -33.11 -3.43
C ASN A 18 -15.12 -33.94 -2.74
N ASP A 19 -15.05 -33.90 -1.41
CA ASP A 19 -14.03 -34.61 -0.63
C ASP A 19 -14.46 -36.04 -0.27
N LYS A 20 -15.72 -36.41 -0.55
CA LYS A 20 -16.28 -37.73 -0.24
C LYS A 20 -16.70 -38.47 -1.50
N GLN A 21 -16.19 -39.69 -1.68
CA GLN A 21 -16.52 -40.51 -2.84
C GLN A 21 -17.98 -41.00 -2.83
N SER A 22 -18.61 -41.12 -1.65
CA SER A 22 -19.96 -41.65 -1.47
C SER A 22 -21.09 -40.63 -1.67
N THR A 23 -20.76 -39.36 -1.96
CA THR A 23 -21.71 -38.26 -2.22
C THR A 23 -21.63 -37.84 -3.67
N LEU A 24 -22.59 -37.03 -4.13
CA LEU A 24 -22.44 -36.33 -5.41
C LEU A 24 -21.24 -35.37 -5.37
N ASN A 25 -20.68 -35.06 -6.53
CA ASN A 25 -19.61 -34.08 -6.69
C ASN A 25 -20.04 -33.03 -7.72
N TYR A 26 -19.54 -31.82 -7.58
CA TYR A 26 -19.80 -30.70 -8.47
C TYR A 26 -18.50 -30.06 -8.98
N TYR A 27 -18.59 -29.34 -10.09
CA TYR A 27 -17.50 -28.63 -10.74
C TYR A 27 -18.06 -27.46 -11.54
N ASP A 28 -17.17 -26.65 -12.14
CA ASP A 28 -17.52 -25.46 -12.91
C ASP A 28 -18.48 -24.55 -12.14
N ASP A 29 -18.16 -24.34 -10.85
CA ASP A 29 -19.00 -23.59 -9.95
C ASP A 29 -18.58 -22.12 -9.90
N THR A 30 -19.57 -21.24 -9.88
CA THR A 30 -19.37 -19.80 -9.71
C THR A 30 -20.44 -19.23 -8.80
N TRP A 31 -20.01 -18.71 -7.65
CA TRP A 31 -20.80 -17.88 -6.75
C TRP A 31 -20.54 -16.41 -7.07
N THR A 32 -21.57 -15.70 -7.53
CA THR A 32 -21.51 -14.26 -7.82
C THR A 32 -22.26 -13.47 -6.75
N ARG A 33 -21.67 -12.36 -6.31
CA ARG A 33 -22.25 -11.47 -5.30
C ARG A 33 -22.12 -10.02 -5.81
N ASN A 34 -23.18 -9.23 -5.63
CA ASN A 34 -23.23 -7.86 -6.12
C ASN A 34 -23.75 -6.91 -5.02
N LEU A 35 -23.04 -5.81 -4.80
CA LEU A 35 -23.37 -4.79 -3.81
C LEU A 35 -24.62 -3.98 -4.19
N GLU A 36 -24.73 -3.60 -5.46
CA GLU A 36 -25.79 -2.71 -5.96
C GLU A 36 -27.19 -3.32 -5.81
N THR A 37 -27.33 -4.62 -6.08
CA THR A 37 -28.59 -5.35 -5.94
C THR A 37 -28.75 -5.99 -4.56
N GLY A 38 -27.66 -6.13 -3.79
CA GLY A 38 -27.59 -6.97 -2.60
C GLY A 38 -27.80 -8.47 -2.88
N SER A 39 -27.94 -8.86 -4.15
CA SER A 39 -28.30 -10.22 -4.56
C SER A 39 -27.07 -11.09 -4.80
N SER A 40 -27.32 -12.39 -4.88
CA SER A 40 -26.28 -13.37 -5.11
C SER A 40 -26.81 -14.57 -5.89
N THR A 41 -25.97 -15.09 -6.78
CA THR A 41 -26.27 -16.23 -7.63
C THR A 41 -25.23 -17.31 -7.47
N PHE A 42 -25.64 -18.57 -7.58
CA PHE A 42 -24.73 -19.71 -7.53
C PHE A 42 -25.02 -20.65 -8.69
N GLU A 43 -24.03 -20.82 -9.56
CA GLU A 43 -24.06 -21.76 -10.68
C GLU A 43 -23.09 -22.91 -10.42
N PHE A 44 -23.47 -24.14 -10.74
CA PHE A 44 -22.60 -25.31 -10.65
C PHE A 44 -23.10 -26.48 -11.51
N THR A 45 -22.19 -27.41 -11.85
CA THR A 45 -22.51 -28.62 -12.61
C THR A 45 -22.21 -29.88 -11.80
N VAL A 46 -23.08 -30.88 -11.87
CA VAL A 46 -22.97 -32.19 -11.18
C VAL A 46 -22.95 -33.32 -12.20
N PHE A 47 -22.07 -34.30 -12.00
CA PHE A 47 -22.10 -35.55 -12.75
C PHE A 47 -23.18 -36.50 -12.21
N LYS A 48 -23.96 -37.07 -13.13
CA LYS A 48 -24.90 -38.16 -12.85
C LYS A 48 -24.11 -39.45 -12.59
N LYS A 49 -23.76 -39.68 -11.33
CA LYS A 49 -23.15 -40.92 -10.87
C LYS A 49 -24.05 -41.65 -9.89
N ALA A 50 -23.98 -42.98 -9.92
CA ALA A 50 -24.61 -43.80 -8.90
C ALA A 50 -23.83 -43.68 -7.58
N ILE A 51 -24.54 -43.47 -6.47
CA ILE A 51 -23.97 -43.45 -5.13
C ILE A 51 -24.61 -44.51 -4.24
N LYS A 52 -23.98 -44.82 -3.09
CA LYS A 52 -24.41 -45.92 -2.21
C LYS A 52 -25.83 -45.78 -1.67
N SER A 53 -26.34 -44.56 -1.53
CA SER A 53 -27.70 -44.29 -1.07
C SER A 53 -28.76 -44.43 -2.16
N ASP A 54 -28.37 -44.62 -3.41
CA ASP A 54 -29.31 -44.74 -4.51
C ASP A 54 -30.08 -46.07 -4.46
N THR A 55 -31.32 -46.03 -4.93
CA THR A 55 -32.12 -47.22 -5.20
C THR A 55 -32.25 -47.44 -6.71
N ALA A 56 -32.94 -48.51 -7.10
CA ALA A 56 -33.21 -48.78 -8.51
C ALA A 56 -34.10 -47.69 -9.14
N SER A 57 -35.04 -47.12 -8.39
CA SER A 57 -36.01 -46.13 -8.86
C SER A 57 -35.69 -44.69 -8.44
N HIS A 58 -34.84 -44.48 -7.43
CA HIS A 58 -34.48 -43.16 -6.95
C HIS A 58 -32.98 -42.95 -7.00
N LYS A 59 -32.57 -41.97 -7.80
CA LYS A 59 -31.20 -41.48 -7.87
C LYS A 59 -31.09 -40.17 -7.13
N THR A 60 -30.08 -40.04 -6.29
CA THR A 60 -29.90 -38.87 -5.42
C THR A 60 -29.77 -37.57 -6.22
N TYR A 61 -29.18 -37.63 -7.42
CA TYR A 61 -29.06 -36.46 -8.29
C TYR A 61 -30.42 -35.94 -8.80
N ASN A 62 -31.49 -36.73 -8.76
CA ASN A 62 -32.84 -36.28 -9.14
C ASN A 62 -33.41 -35.24 -8.16
N HIS A 63 -32.82 -35.10 -6.97
CA HIS A 63 -33.16 -34.02 -6.04
C HIS A 63 -32.69 -32.64 -6.55
N LEU A 64 -31.81 -32.57 -7.56
CA LEU A 64 -31.45 -31.33 -8.25
C LEU A 64 -32.43 -31.11 -9.40
N ASN A 65 -33.52 -30.41 -9.11
CA ASN A 65 -34.57 -30.06 -10.07
C ASN A 65 -35.02 -28.61 -9.82
N GLU A 66 -35.94 -28.11 -10.65
CA GLU A 66 -36.43 -26.73 -10.64
C GLU A 66 -37.19 -26.33 -9.37
N LYS A 67 -37.47 -27.27 -8.47
CA LYS A 67 -38.15 -27.03 -7.19
C LYS A 67 -37.22 -27.10 -5.99
N ALA A 68 -35.95 -27.43 -6.23
CA ALA A 68 -34.99 -27.64 -5.17
C ALA A 68 -34.40 -26.32 -4.68
N PHE A 69 -33.87 -26.35 -3.46
CA PHE A 69 -32.99 -25.30 -2.94
C PHE A 69 -31.60 -25.88 -2.70
N VAL A 70 -30.59 -25.03 -2.78
CA VAL A 70 -29.20 -25.37 -2.47
C VAL A 70 -28.70 -24.40 -1.41
N SER A 71 -27.99 -24.91 -0.40
CA SER A 71 -27.34 -24.04 0.57
C SER A 71 -25.92 -24.47 0.93
N PHE A 72 -25.12 -23.49 1.34
CA PHE A 72 -23.77 -23.69 1.88
C PHE A 72 -23.47 -22.66 2.97
N LYS A 73 -22.38 -22.87 3.70
CA LYS A 73 -21.88 -21.91 4.69
C LYS A 73 -20.57 -21.28 4.25
N HIS A 74 -20.47 -19.97 4.38
CA HIS A 74 -19.25 -19.22 4.08
C HIS A 74 -19.07 -18.11 5.13
N HIS A 75 -17.85 -17.98 5.68
CA HIS A 75 -17.55 -17.09 6.82
C HIS A 75 -18.55 -17.18 7.99
N GLY A 76 -19.05 -18.40 8.25
CA GLY A 76 -20.03 -18.66 9.32
C GLY A 76 -21.47 -18.28 8.99
N LYS A 77 -21.75 -17.62 7.86
CA LYS A 77 -23.09 -17.30 7.37
C LYS A 77 -23.63 -18.40 6.47
N SER A 78 -24.95 -18.61 6.53
CA SER A 78 -25.65 -19.54 5.63
C SER A 78 -26.13 -18.79 4.39
N TYR A 79 -25.92 -19.37 3.22
CA TYR A 79 -26.46 -18.86 1.96
C TYR A 79 -27.39 -19.92 1.38
N VAL A 80 -28.61 -19.51 1.03
CA VAL A 80 -29.64 -20.38 0.45
C VAL A 80 -30.03 -19.83 -0.90
N PHE A 81 -30.15 -20.71 -1.89
CA PHE A 81 -30.48 -20.37 -3.25
C PHE A 81 -31.63 -21.26 -3.73
N SER A 82 -32.64 -20.65 -4.35
CA SER A 82 -33.63 -21.38 -5.15
C SER A 82 -33.00 -21.80 -6.47
N VAL A 83 -33.18 -23.05 -6.88
CA VAL A 83 -32.79 -23.48 -8.23
C VAL A 83 -33.75 -22.84 -9.22
N MET A 84 -33.22 -22.05 -10.15
CA MET A 84 -34.01 -21.27 -11.11
C MET A 84 -34.04 -21.94 -12.48
N THR A 85 -32.91 -22.48 -12.92
CA THR A 85 -32.84 -23.28 -14.15
C THR A 85 -32.04 -24.55 -13.92
N VAL A 86 -32.42 -25.59 -14.66
CA VAL A 86 -31.74 -26.89 -14.69
C VAL A 86 -31.50 -27.26 -16.15
N GLU A 87 -30.23 -27.40 -16.51
CA GLU A 87 -29.83 -27.91 -17.83
C GLU A 87 -29.28 -29.33 -17.65
N GLU A 88 -29.94 -30.30 -18.27
CA GLU A 88 -29.68 -31.71 -18.04
C GLU A 88 -29.42 -32.46 -19.36
N ASN A 89 -28.38 -33.29 -19.38
CA ASN A 89 -28.13 -34.28 -20.43
C ASN A 89 -27.93 -35.68 -19.82
N GLU A 90 -27.50 -36.67 -20.60
CA GLU A 90 -27.32 -38.05 -20.13
C GLU A 90 -26.30 -38.19 -18.99
N GLN A 91 -25.35 -37.25 -18.87
CA GLN A 91 -24.21 -37.31 -17.96
C GLN A 91 -24.20 -36.24 -16.88
N THR A 92 -24.84 -35.09 -17.08
CA THR A 92 -24.68 -33.92 -16.21
C THR A 92 -25.99 -33.21 -15.92
N ILE A 93 -26.01 -32.52 -14.78
CA ILE A 93 -27.04 -31.56 -14.38
C ILE A 93 -26.32 -30.26 -14.03
N LYS A 94 -26.62 -29.17 -14.74
CA LYS A 94 -26.15 -27.82 -14.43
C LYS A 94 -27.30 -27.02 -13.81
N CYS A 95 -27.04 -26.40 -12.67
CA CYS A 95 -28.01 -25.60 -11.94
C CYS A 95 -27.55 -24.15 -11.90
N TYR A 96 -28.46 -23.22 -12.25
CA TYR A 96 -28.33 -21.80 -11.93
C TYR A 96 -29.32 -21.46 -10.81
N CYS A 97 -28.83 -20.84 -9.75
CA CYS A 97 -29.60 -20.60 -8.53
C CYS A 97 -29.52 -19.14 -8.08
N GLU A 98 -30.58 -18.62 -7.46
CA GLU A 98 -30.64 -17.25 -6.93
C GLU A 98 -31.01 -17.22 -5.43
N ASN A 99 -30.41 -16.30 -4.67
CA ASN A 99 -30.64 -16.18 -3.23
C ASN A 99 -31.93 -15.41 -2.85
N LEU A 100 -32.57 -14.81 -3.84
CA LEU A 100 -33.83 -14.09 -3.67
C LEU A 100 -35.01 -15.02 -3.95
N ASN A 101 -36.16 -14.72 -3.34
CA ASN A 101 -37.36 -15.50 -3.58
C ASN A 101 -38.06 -15.08 -4.89
N LEU A 102 -38.93 -15.96 -5.39
CA LEU A 102 -39.66 -15.72 -6.65
C LEU A 102 -40.60 -14.51 -6.57
N GLU A 103 -41.09 -14.17 -5.38
CA GLU A 103 -41.96 -13.00 -5.16
C GLU A 103 -41.22 -11.68 -5.47
N LEU A 104 -40.00 -11.51 -4.95
CA LEU A 104 -39.20 -10.32 -5.22
C LEU A 104 -38.80 -10.22 -6.69
N ILE A 105 -38.47 -11.36 -7.30
CA ILE A 105 -37.97 -11.43 -8.68
C ILE A 105 -39.11 -11.22 -9.70
N ASN A 106 -40.26 -11.88 -9.50
CA ASN A 106 -41.30 -12.02 -10.53
C ASN A 106 -42.57 -11.19 -10.28
N GLU A 107 -42.91 -10.84 -9.05
CA GLU A 107 -44.09 -10.00 -8.80
C GLU A 107 -43.81 -8.52 -9.04
N TYR A 108 -44.87 -7.77 -9.37
CA TYR A 108 -44.78 -6.36 -9.70
C TYR A 108 -45.45 -5.48 -8.64
N ALA A 109 -44.83 -4.33 -8.35
CA ALA A 109 -45.43 -3.24 -7.61
C ALA A 109 -46.10 -2.25 -8.57
N ASN A 110 -47.34 -1.88 -8.27
CA ASN A 110 -48.11 -0.89 -9.03
C ASN A 110 -47.54 0.54 -8.90
N PRO A 111 -47.91 1.47 -9.80
CA PRO A 111 -47.64 2.89 -9.62
C PRO A 111 -48.12 3.36 -8.25
N TYR A 112 -47.36 4.24 -7.62
CA TYR A 112 -47.67 4.73 -6.28
C TYR A 112 -47.27 6.19 -6.11
N LYS A 113 -48.13 6.99 -5.48
CA LYS A 113 -47.88 8.39 -5.17
C LYS A 113 -48.26 8.68 -3.73
N ALA A 114 -47.29 9.09 -2.91
CA ALA A 114 -47.54 9.37 -1.50
C ALA A 114 -48.27 10.70 -1.32
N ALA A 115 -49.31 10.72 -0.48
CA ALA A 115 -50.03 11.94 -0.11
C ALA A 115 -49.30 12.77 0.97
N LYS A 116 -48.31 12.18 1.65
CA LYS A 116 -47.54 12.80 2.74
C LYS A 116 -46.14 12.21 2.79
N ALA A 117 -45.27 12.84 3.57
CA ALA A 117 -43.95 12.27 3.88
C ALA A 117 -44.11 10.96 4.67
N MET A 118 -43.46 9.89 4.18
CA MET A 118 -43.50 8.53 4.73
C MET A 118 -42.07 8.02 4.91
N SER A 119 -41.85 7.15 5.88
CA SER A 119 -40.60 6.41 6.11
C SER A 119 -40.43 5.27 5.12
N PHE A 120 -39.21 4.72 5.03
CA PHE A 120 -38.89 3.57 4.18
C PHE A 120 -39.83 2.38 4.43
N VAL A 121 -40.09 2.06 5.69
CA VAL A 121 -40.97 0.95 6.08
C VAL A 121 -42.43 1.23 5.71
N GLU A 122 -42.90 2.48 5.87
CA GLU A 122 -44.24 2.87 5.46
C GLU A 122 -44.43 2.71 3.94
N TYR A 123 -43.42 3.03 3.12
CA TYR A 123 -43.45 2.78 1.68
C TYR A 123 -43.46 1.28 1.35
N CYS A 124 -42.62 0.50 2.02
CA CYS A 124 -42.59 -0.96 1.85
C CYS A 124 -43.98 -1.58 2.10
N ASN A 125 -44.66 -1.12 3.14
CA ASN A 125 -46.01 -1.58 3.48
C ASN A 125 -47.06 -1.08 2.47
N ALA A 126 -46.98 0.19 2.07
CA ALA A 126 -47.97 0.78 1.16
C ALA A 126 -47.91 0.23 -0.27
N MET A 127 -46.73 -0.20 -0.72
CA MET A 127 -46.51 -0.81 -2.03
C MET A 127 -46.43 -2.34 -1.98
N ASP A 128 -46.75 -2.95 -0.84
CA ASP A 128 -46.78 -4.41 -0.66
C ASP A 128 -45.44 -5.11 -0.98
N LEU A 129 -44.31 -4.44 -0.72
CA LEU A 129 -42.98 -4.91 -1.13
C LEU A 129 -42.46 -6.08 -0.29
N LEU A 130 -42.95 -6.23 0.93
CA LEU A 130 -42.47 -7.25 1.88
C LEU A 130 -43.51 -8.33 2.16
N ASN A 131 -44.78 -8.08 1.87
CA ASN A 131 -45.84 -9.05 2.14
C ASN A 131 -45.71 -10.26 1.20
N PHE A 132 -46.03 -11.44 1.73
CA PHE A 132 -45.90 -12.76 1.06
C PHE A 132 -44.48 -13.18 0.67
N THR A 133 -43.49 -12.29 0.78
CA THR A 133 -42.09 -12.59 0.47
C THR A 133 -41.35 -13.35 1.58
N HIS A 134 -41.92 -13.52 2.77
CA HIS A 134 -41.19 -13.89 4.00
C HIS A 134 -40.04 -12.93 4.39
N LEU A 135 -39.85 -11.83 3.64
CA LEU A 135 -38.87 -10.80 3.92
C LEU A 135 -39.37 -9.87 5.03
N SER A 136 -38.45 -9.47 5.90
CA SER A 136 -38.70 -8.48 6.95
C SER A 136 -37.57 -7.47 6.97
N VAL A 137 -37.80 -6.27 7.50
CA VAL A 137 -36.72 -5.30 7.67
C VAL A 137 -35.89 -5.69 8.89
N GLY A 138 -34.59 -5.85 8.69
CA GLY A 138 -33.61 -6.12 9.74
C GLY A 138 -33.06 -4.81 10.31
N ILE A 139 -31.75 -4.57 10.10
CA ILE A 139 -31.12 -3.28 10.42
C ILE A 139 -31.79 -2.17 9.60
N ASN A 140 -32.01 -1.01 10.20
CA ASN A 140 -32.57 0.16 9.50
C ASN A 140 -31.94 1.45 10.05
N GLU A 141 -30.84 1.87 9.44
CA GLU A 141 -30.10 3.07 9.85
C GLU A 141 -30.85 4.36 9.48
N ILE A 142 -31.71 4.31 8.47
CA ILE A 142 -32.48 5.46 7.96
C ILE A 142 -33.88 5.57 8.59
N SER A 143 -34.11 4.94 9.73
CA SER A 143 -35.45 4.79 10.33
C SER A 143 -36.14 6.12 10.70
N ASP A 144 -35.36 7.18 10.90
CA ASP A 144 -35.82 8.54 11.20
C ASP A 144 -36.19 9.35 9.95
N GLN A 145 -35.72 8.93 8.76
CA GLN A 145 -35.96 9.65 7.51
C GLN A 145 -37.40 9.48 7.01
N LYS A 146 -37.96 10.57 6.46
CA LYS A 146 -39.25 10.57 5.76
C LYS A 146 -39.19 11.37 4.48
N ARG A 147 -39.82 10.86 3.41
CA ARG A 147 -39.84 11.48 2.07
C ARG A 147 -41.23 11.39 1.44
N THR A 148 -41.55 12.33 0.56
CA THR A 148 -42.74 12.27 -0.30
C THR A 148 -42.27 11.89 -1.70
N LEU A 149 -42.61 10.68 -2.14
CA LEU A 149 -42.08 10.04 -3.35
C LEU A 149 -43.23 9.56 -4.25
N GLU A 150 -42.93 9.40 -5.53
CA GLU A 150 -43.84 8.84 -6.53
C GLU A 150 -43.13 7.93 -7.54
N TRP A 151 -43.91 7.01 -8.09
CA TRP A 151 -43.57 6.08 -9.18
C TRP A 151 -44.77 5.99 -10.13
N GLU A 152 -44.55 6.29 -11.41
CA GLU A 152 -45.62 6.34 -12.41
C GLU A 152 -45.83 5.00 -13.14
N GLY A 153 -44.87 4.07 -13.05
CA GLY A 153 -44.88 2.77 -13.72
C GLY A 153 -44.99 1.56 -12.81
N GLN A 154 -45.03 0.38 -13.42
CA GLN A 154 -44.87 -0.91 -12.74
C GLN A 154 -43.42 -1.38 -12.83
N ASP A 155 -42.90 -1.88 -11.72
CA ASP A 155 -41.58 -2.51 -11.62
C ASP A 155 -41.71 -3.82 -10.85
N THR A 156 -40.74 -4.74 -10.97
CA THR A 156 -40.70 -5.89 -10.07
C THR A 156 -40.56 -5.42 -8.61
N LYS A 157 -41.01 -6.22 -7.64
CA LYS A 157 -40.90 -5.87 -6.22
C LYS A 157 -39.43 -5.59 -5.83
N LEU A 158 -38.49 -6.37 -6.34
CA LEU A 158 -37.05 -6.12 -6.15
C LEU A 158 -36.62 -4.77 -6.74
N ALA A 159 -36.96 -4.50 -8.01
CA ALA A 159 -36.57 -3.24 -8.65
C ALA A 159 -37.20 -2.03 -7.94
N ARG A 160 -38.45 -2.16 -7.48
CA ARG A 160 -39.12 -1.12 -6.68
C ARG A 160 -38.45 -0.93 -5.31
N LEU A 161 -38.05 -2.01 -4.65
CA LEU A 161 -37.34 -1.96 -3.36
C LEU A 161 -35.97 -1.30 -3.49
N LEU A 162 -35.21 -1.64 -4.53
CA LEU A 162 -33.92 -0.99 -4.84
C LEU A 162 -34.13 0.49 -5.16
N SER A 163 -35.11 0.82 -6.01
CA SER A 163 -35.47 2.21 -6.33
C SER A 163 -35.85 3.01 -5.08
N LEU A 164 -36.61 2.39 -4.16
CA LEU A 164 -36.97 2.98 -2.88
C LEU A 164 -35.73 3.26 -2.02
N ALA A 165 -34.82 2.29 -1.87
CA ALA A 165 -33.58 2.46 -1.13
C ALA A 165 -32.75 3.62 -1.69
N THR A 166 -32.55 3.66 -3.01
CA THR A 166 -31.84 4.76 -3.68
C THR A 166 -32.51 6.13 -3.44
N LYS A 167 -33.84 6.23 -3.52
CA LYS A 167 -34.55 7.50 -3.26
C LYS A 167 -34.45 7.95 -1.78
N PHE A 168 -34.10 7.03 -0.88
CA PHE A 168 -33.81 7.29 0.52
C PHE A 168 -32.32 7.53 0.82
N ASP A 169 -31.46 7.59 -0.21
CA ASP A 169 -30.01 7.66 -0.06
C ASP A 169 -29.52 6.50 0.85
N ALA A 170 -29.94 5.28 0.52
CA ALA A 170 -29.71 4.07 1.28
C ALA A 170 -29.25 2.89 0.41
N GLU A 171 -28.51 1.98 1.04
CA GLU A 171 -28.08 0.70 0.47
C GLU A 171 -28.74 -0.46 1.22
N ILE A 172 -28.91 -1.59 0.55
CA ILE A 172 -29.52 -2.78 1.15
C ILE A 172 -28.68 -4.03 0.97
N ASP A 173 -28.74 -4.94 1.94
CA ASP A 173 -28.27 -6.33 1.79
C ASP A 173 -29.33 -7.32 2.28
N PHE A 174 -29.27 -8.53 1.75
CA PHE A 174 -30.18 -9.61 2.11
C PHE A 174 -29.48 -10.63 3.01
N ASP A 175 -30.12 -10.97 4.12
CA ASP A 175 -29.60 -11.92 5.11
C ASP A 175 -30.60 -13.04 5.36
N THR A 176 -30.14 -14.28 5.17
CA THR A 176 -30.94 -15.49 5.35
C THR A 176 -30.36 -16.34 6.47
N GLU A 177 -31.10 -16.45 7.56
CA GLU A 177 -30.77 -17.35 8.66
C GLU A 177 -31.57 -18.65 8.51
N LEU A 178 -30.89 -19.77 8.72
CA LEU A 178 -31.51 -21.10 8.77
C LEU A 178 -31.55 -21.64 10.19
N ASN A 179 -32.60 -22.41 10.49
CA ASN A 179 -32.64 -23.28 11.65
C ASN A 179 -31.69 -24.47 11.46
N SER A 180 -31.49 -25.26 12.52
CA SER A 180 -30.63 -26.46 12.47
C SER A 180 -31.17 -27.53 11.50
N ASP A 181 -32.48 -27.55 11.28
CA ASP A 181 -33.17 -28.43 10.31
C ASP A 181 -33.17 -27.89 8.87
N SER A 182 -32.57 -26.72 8.63
CA SER A 182 -32.55 -25.98 7.35
C SER A 182 -33.84 -25.29 6.92
N SER A 183 -34.90 -25.31 7.73
CA SER A 183 -36.01 -24.37 7.52
C SER A 183 -35.53 -22.92 7.66
N ILE A 184 -36.14 -22.00 6.91
CA ILE A 184 -35.83 -20.57 7.04
C ILE A 184 -36.25 -20.10 8.43
N LYS A 185 -35.28 -19.58 9.19
CA LYS A 185 -35.50 -18.94 10.48
C LYS A 185 -35.90 -17.47 10.28
N SER A 186 -35.19 -16.78 9.40
CA SER A 186 -35.53 -15.42 8.99
C SER A 186 -34.92 -15.08 7.64
N PHE A 187 -35.66 -14.32 6.83
CA PHE A 187 -35.16 -13.67 5.63
C PHE A 187 -35.33 -12.16 5.82
N LYS A 188 -34.22 -11.42 5.80
CA LYS A 188 -34.19 -10.00 6.16
C LYS A 188 -33.60 -9.17 5.04
N VAL A 189 -34.16 -7.98 4.84
CA VAL A 189 -33.50 -6.88 4.15
C VAL A 189 -32.98 -5.91 5.20
N ASN A 190 -31.68 -5.72 5.26
CA ASN A 190 -31.09 -4.68 6.07
C ASN A 190 -30.94 -3.42 5.22
N VAL A 191 -31.12 -2.27 5.84
CA VAL A 191 -31.11 -0.97 5.20
C VAL A 191 -30.11 -0.09 5.91
N TYR A 192 -29.07 0.32 5.19
CA TYR A 192 -27.98 1.15 5.68
C TYR A 192 -28.02 2.51 5.00
N HIS A 193 -27.37 3.51 5.59
CA HIS A 193 -27.11 4.74 4.85
C HIS A 193 -26.31 4.46 3.57
N GLU A 194 -26.52 5.23 2.51
CA GLU A 194 -25.65 5.18 1.33
C GLU A 194 -24.20 5.48 1.73
N TYR A 195 -23.25 4.79 1.09
CA TYR A 195 -21.84 5.03 1.32
C TYR A 195 -21.45 6.48 0.97
N ASP A 196 -20.94 7.19 1.98
CA ASP A 196 -20.42 8.55 1.85
C ASP A 196 -19.20 8.77 2.77
N ASP A 197 -18.77 10.02 2.95
CA ASP A 197 -17.60 10.34 3.77
C ASP A 197 -17.81 10.09 5.28
N LYS A 198 -19.06 9.91 5.72
CA LYS A 198 -19.47 9.75 7.12
C LYS A 198 -20.07 8.36 7.39
N HIS A 199 -20.63 7.70 6.38
CA HIS A 199 -21.34 6.45 6.49
C HIS A 199 -20.69 5.39 5.60
N GLN A 200 -20.48 4.19 6.15
CA GLN A 200 -19.86 3.08 5.43
C GLN A 200 -20.85 2.33 4.51
N GLY A 201 -22.15 2.48 4.74
CA GLY A 201 -23.18 1.65 4.11
C GLY A 201 -22.99 0.16 4.40
N VAL A 202 -23.34 -0.69 3.44
CA VAL A 202 -23.16 -2.15 3.56
C VAL A 202 -21.67 -2.50 3.75
N GLY A 203 -21.38 -3.50 4.59
CA GLY A 203 -20.01 -3.96 4.86
C GLY A 203 -19.30 -3.11 5.92
N ARG A 204 -17.96 -3.20 5.99
CA ARG A 204 -17.17 -2.54 7.04
C ARG A 204 -15.85 -1.97 6.54
N VAL A 205 -15.32 -0.99 7.27
CA VAL A 205 -13.96 -0.49 7.02
C VAL A 205 -12.93 -1.49 7.54
N ARG A 206 -12.14 -2.06 6.64
CA ARG A 206 -11.10 -3.07 6.90
C ARG A 206 -9.72 -2.44 6.96
N ASN A 207 -9.45 -1.66 8.02
CA ASN A 207 -8.11 -1.09 8.24
C ASN A 207 -7.04 -2.16 8.55
N ASP A 208 -7.47 -3.37 8.88
CA ASP A 208 -6.63 -4.55 9.08
C ASP A 208 -6.10 -5.14 7.77
N ILE A 209 -6.68 -4.76 6.62
CA ILE A 209 -6.28 -5.24 5.29
C ILE A 209 -5.73 -4.07 4.47
N GLN A 210 -4.51 -4.24 3.98
CA GLN A 210 -3.90 -3.39 2.96
C GLN A 210 -3.46 -4.24 1.78
N LEU A 211 -3.90 -3.87 0.58
CA LEU A 211 -3.34 -4.38 -0.67
C LEU A 211 -2.05 -3.64 -0.98
N THR A 212 -0.98 -4.39 -1.28
CA THR A 212 0.34 -3.88 -1.63
C THR A 212 0.83 -4.53 -2.90
N TYR A 213 1.20 -3.71 -3.89
CA TYR A 213 1.77 -4.16 -5.16
C TYR A 213 3.00 -5.06 -4.91
N GLY A 214 3.11 -6.14 -5.69
CA GLY A 214 4.17 -7.14 -5.53
C GLY A 214 4.03 -8.07 -4.32
N LYS A 215 3.03 -7.87 -3.44
CA LYS A 215 2.72 -8.76 -2.30
C LYS A 215 1.40 -9.49 -2.51
N ASN A 216 0.30 -8.83 -2.19
CA ASN A 216 -1.08 -9.36 -2.25
C ASN A 216 -1.95 -8.63 -3.28
N LEU A 217 -1.35 -7.69 -4.03
CA LEU A 217 -1.93 -7.06 -5.22
C LEU A 217 -1.09 -7.44 -6.43
N LYS A 218 -1.72 -8.06 -7.44
CA LYS A 218 -1.04 -8.45 -8.67
C LYS A 218 -0.77 -7.25 -9.57
N SER A 219 -1.79 -6.45 -9.83
CA SER A 219 -1.66 -5.19 -10.56
C SER A 219 -2.90 -4.32 -10.35
N ILE A 220 -2.72 -3.01 -10.47
CA ILE A 220 -3.81 -2.05 -10.59
C ILE A 220 -3.58 -1.19 -11.84
N LYS A 221 -4.65 -0.93 -12.58
CA LYS A 221 -4.63 -0.04 -13.75
C LYS A 221 -5.51 1.17 -13.44
N ARG A 222 -4.95 2.37 -13.62
CA ARG A 222 -5.66 3.65 -13.46
C ARG A 222 -5.95 4.26 -14.83
N THR A 223 -7.20 4.60 -15.10
CA THR A 223 -7.62 5.38 -16.28
C THR A 223 -8.04 6.78 -15.84
N VAL A 224 -7.60 7.80 -16.59
CA VAL A 224 -7.95 9.21 -16.36
C VAL A 224 -8.65 9.71 -17.62
N ASP A 225 -9.94 9.99 -17.53
CA ASP A 225 -10.76 10.41 -18.67
C ASP A 225 -11.29 11.84 -18.49
N LYS A 226 -10.94 12.72 -19.43
CA LYS A 226 -11.37 14.14 -19.43
C LYS A 226 -12.49 14.46 -20.41
N THR A 227 -12.98 13.48 -21.16
CA THR A 227 -13.95 13.68 -22.26
C THR A 227 -15.29 14.25 -21.78
N GLY A 228 -15.68 13.96 -20.53
CA GLY A 228 -16.93 14.40 -19.93
C GLY A 228 -16.85 15.63 -19.01
N ILE A 229 -15.71 16.33 -18.94
CA ILE A 229 -15.53 17.42 -17.97
C ILE A 229 -16.40 18.63 -18.30
N TYR A 230 -17.06 19.18 -17.28
CA TYR A 230 -17.63 20.53 -17.30
C TYR A 230 -17.45 21.20 -15.93
N ASN A 231 -17.09 22.47 -15.96
CA ASN A 231 -16.69 23.24 -14.79
C ASN A 231 -17.68 24.38 -14.45
N ALA A 232 -18.79 24.47 -15.19
CA ALA A 232 -19.94 25.28 -14.86
C ALA A 232 -21.25 24.52 -15.15
N VAL A 233 -22.25 24.66 -14.27
CA VAL A 233 -23.56 24.02 -14.41
C VAL A 233 -24.67 25.05 -14.27
N ARG A 234 -25.64 25.03 -15.19
CA ARG A 234 -26.93 25.71 -15.03
C ARG A 234 -28.02 24.69 -14.71
N PRO A 235 -28.49 24.59 -13.47
CA PRO A 235 -29.58 23.69 -13.14
C PRO A 235 -30.94 24.38 -13.25
N THR A 236 -31.88 23.68 -13.87
CA THR A 236 -33.29 24.06 -13.94
C THR A 236 -34.17 22.93 -13.44
N GLY A 237 -35.33 23.25 -12.90
CA GLY A 237 -36.36 22.28 -12.57
C GLY A 237 -37.71 22.62 -13.17
N LYS A 238 -38.66 21.68 -13.06
CA LYS A 238 -40.02 21.82 -13.57
C LYS A 238 -40.96 22.12 -12.41
N GLY A 239 -41.59 23.29 -12.45
CA GLY A 239 -42.69 23.68 -11.58
C GLY A 239 -43.97 23.86 -12.37
N LYS A 240 -45.09 24.03 -11.68
CA LYS A 240 -46.36 24.38 -12.31
C LYS A 240 -46.90 25.68 -11.71
N THR A 241 -47.37 26.57 -12.57
CA THR A 241 -48.13 27.76 -12.14
C THR A 241 -49.46 27.79 -12.88
N LYS A 242 -50.48 28.42 -12.29
CA LYS A 242 -51.76 28.60 -12.99
C LYS A 242 -51.67 29.81 -13.91
N GLY A 243 -51.93 29.57 -15.20
CA GLY A 243 -52.12 30.63 -16.18
C GLY A 243 -53.36 31.47 -15.88
N THR A 244 -53.48 32.60 -16.58
CA THR A 244 -54.63 33.52 -16.48
C THR A 244 -55.97 32.89 -16.87
N ASP A 245 -55.95 31.75 -17.54
CA ASP A 245 -57.11 30.93 -17.92
C ASP A 245 -57.45 29.83 -16.90
N GLY A 246 -56.67 29.70 -15.82
CA GLY A 246 -56.84 28.69 -14.77
C GLY A 246 -56.18 27.34 -15.08
N ASN A 247 -55.57 27.17 -16.26
CA ASN A 247 -54.84 25.95 -16.61
C ASN A 247 -53.44 25.93 -15.97
N GLU A 248 -52.96 24.74 -15.59
CA GLU A 248 -51.57 24.59 -15.13
C GLU A 248 -50.61 24.70 -16.31
N VAL A 249 -49.67 25.64 -16.23
CA VAL A 249 -48.59 25.84 -17.19
C VAL A 249 -47.28 25.44 -16.53
N GLU A 250 -46.47 24.64 -17.21
CA GLU A 250 -45.13 24.31 -16.75
C GLU A 250 -44.25 25.57 -16.71
N THR A 251 -43.47 25.69 -15.65
CA THR A 251 -42.59 26.82 -15.38
C THR A 251 -41.19 26.31 -15.05
N ILE A 252 -40.20 27.09 -15.45
CA ILE A 252 -38.81 26.80 -15.14
C ILE A 252 -38.51 27.34 -13.74
N VAL A 253 -38.14 26.44 -12.83
CA VAL A 253 -37.65 26.80 -11.50
C VAL A 253 -36.11 26.87 -11.56
N THR A 254 -35.53 27.96 -11.05
CA THR A 254 -34.08 28.15 -11.01
C THR A 254 -33.57 28.33 -9.58
N ILE A 255 -32.26 28.19 -9.39
CA ILE A 255 -31.61 28.32 -8.08
C ILE A 255 -31.30 29.78 -7.70
N GLY A 256 -31.59 30.74 -8.59
CA GLY A 256 -31.19 32.14 -8.44
C GLY A 256 -31.81 32.87 -7.23
N SER A 257 -32.94 32.39 -6.73
CA SER A 257 -33.60 32.92 -5.53
C SER A 257 -32.96 32.49 -4.20
N LEU A 258 -32.06 31.50 -4.24
CA LEU A 258 -31.40 30.99 -3.04
C LEU A 258 -30.27 31.90 -2.58
N SER A 259 -29.97 31.86 -1.29
CA SER A 259 -28.80 32.53 -0.71
C SER A 259 -27.50 32.06 -1.34
N ALA A 260 -26.50 32.95 -1.35
CA ALA A 260 -25.17 32.66 -1.87
C ALA A 260 -24.59 31.40 -1.21
N TRP A 261 -23.95 30.56 -2.02
CA TRP A 261 -23.31 29.33 -1.60
C TRP A 261 -21.90 29.27 -2.17
N SER A 262 -20.96 28.81 -1.34
CA SER A 262 -19.61 28.49 -1.78
C SER A 262 -19.03 27.40 -0.88
N GLU A 263 -18.14 26.60 -1.46
CA GLU A 263 -17.37 25.59 -0.77
C GLU A 263 -15.89 25.81 -1.04
N ASN A 264 -15.09 25.76 0.02
CA ASN A 264 -13.64 25.81 -0.07
C ASN A 264 -13.08 24.39 0.13
N ASN A 265 -11.97 24.09 -0.53
CA ASN A 265 -11.23 22.86 -0.29
C ASN A 265 -10.45 22.92 1.04
N ALA A 266 -9.71 21.85 1.35
CA ALA A 266 -8.96 21.72 2.60
C ALA A 266 -7.91 22.84 2.80
N ASP A 267 -7.40 23.43 1.72
CA ASP A 267 -6.45 24.54 1.75
C ASP A 267 -7.13 25.91 1.93
N GLY A 268 -8.46 25.93 2.13
CA GLY A 268 -9.26 27.15 2.25
C GLY A 268 -9.48 27.88 0.92
N VAL A 269 -9.08 27.29 -0.21
CA VAL A 269 -9.26 27.86 -1.55
C VAL A 269 -10.66 27.55 -2.05
N ARG A 270 -11.32 28.52 -2.69
CA ARG A 270 -12.68 28.35 -3.22
C ARG A 270 -12.71 27.31 -4.34
N GLU A 271 -13.39 26.21 -4.06
CA GLU A 271 -13.50 25.03 -4.92
C GLU A 271 -14.76 25.10 -5.79
N PHE A 272 -15.88 25.49 -5.18
CA PHE A 272 -17.17 25.64 -5.84
C PHE A 272 -17.90 26.89 -5.35
N TYR A 273 -18.71 27.51 -6.22
CA TYR A 273 -19.61 28.58 -5.78
C TYR A 273 -20.83 28.73 -6.68
N GLN A 274 -21.87 29.37 -6.15
CA GLN A 274 -23.03 29.83 -6.89
C GLN A 274 -22.89 31.32 -7.24
N SER A 275 -23.23 31.68 -8.47
CA SER A 275 -23.45 33.07 -8.86
C SER A 275 -24.66 33.17 -9.78
N GLY A 276 -25.71 33.85 -9.32
CA GLY A 276 -27.01 33.85 -9.99
C GLY A 276 -27.58 32.43 -10.07
N GLU A 277 -27.95 32.02 -11.29
CA GLU A 277 -28.51 30.70 -11.58
C GLU A 277 -27.45 29.63 -11.89
N MET A 278 -26.16 29.97 -11.77
CA MET A 278 -25.05 29.11 -12.20
C MET A 278 -24.26 28.62 -10.99
N LEU A 279 -23.75 27.40 -11.10
CA LEU A 279 -22.73 26.82 -10.23
C LEU A 279 -21.40 26.74 -10.98
N TYR A 280 -20.31 27.04 -10.30
CA TYR A 280 -18.97 27.16 -10.88
C TYR A 280 -17.94 26.38 -10.08
N ALA A 281 -16.97 25.79 -10.79
CA ALA A 281 -15.79 25.12 -10.24
C ALA A 281 -14.50 25.82 -10.72
N PRO A 282 -14.09 26.94 -10.10
CA PRO A 282 -12.98 27.77 -10.61
C PRO A 282 -11.63 27.07 -10.70
N LEU A 283 -11.30 26.16 -9.77
CA LEU A 283 -10.01 25.43 -9.85
C LEU A 283 -10.01 24.42 -10.99
N SER A 284 -11.13 23.73 -11.21
CA SER A 284 -11.33 22.91 -12.40
C SER A 284 -11.16 23.73 -13.68
N MET A 285 -11.76 24.92 -13.77
CA MET A 285 -11.60 25.80 -14.93
C MET A 285 -10.14 26.22 -15.16
N GLN A 286 -9.38 26.49 -14.10
CA GLN A 286 -7.95 26.83 -14.23
C GLN A 286 -7.12 25.66 -14.78
N MET A 287 -7.42 24.42 -14.38
CA MET A 287 -6.72 23.22 -14.85
C MET A 287 -7.21 22.74 -16.22
N TYR A 288 -8.51 22.91 -16.49
CA TYR A 288 -9.22 22.42 -17.65
C TYR A 288 -10.12 23.53 -18.23
N PRO A 289 -9.52 24.60 -18.78
CA PRO A 289 -10.31 25.68 -19.38
C PRO A 289 -11.03 25.19 -20.64
N SER A 290 -12.03 25.96 -21.08
CA SER A 290 -12.58 25.87 -22.43
C SER A 290 -11.45 25.99 -23.49
N THR A 291 -11.76 25.74 -24.76
CA THR A 291 -10.86 25.48 -25.91
C THR A 291 -9.53 26.27 -25.98
N PHE A 292 -9.42 27.44 -25.32
CA PHE A 292 -8.19 28.24 -25.26
C PHE A 292 -7.94 28.91 -23.88
N THR A 293 -6.72 29.42 -23.63
CA THR A 293 -6.35 30.10 -22.36
C THR A 293 -6.94 31.52 -22.28
N SER A 294 -6.86 32.17 -21.12
CA SER A 294 -7.33 33.55 -20.91
C SER A 294 -6.66 34.58 -21.82
N GLY A 295 -5.49 34.28 -22.37
CA GLY A 295 -4.81 35.11 -23.37
C GLY A 295 -5.48 35.09 -24.76
N THR A 296 -6.43 34.19 -24.97
CA THR A 296 -7.06 33.90 -26.27
C THR A 296 -8.58 34.00 -26.25
N GLN A 297 -9.25 33.71 -25.13
CA GLN A 297 -10.70 33.86 -24.98
C GLN A 297 -11.04 34.23 -23.53
N SER A 298 -12.02 35.13 -23.35
CA SER A 298 -12.45 35.61 -22.02
C SER A 298 -13.30 34.59 -21.26
N ASP A 299 -14.13 33.81 -21.97
CA ASP A 299 -14.91 32.73 -21.39
C ASP A 299 -14.10 31.43 -21.35
N GLN A 300 -13.67 31.06 -20.15
CA GLN A 300 -12.90 29.83 -19.90
C GLN A 300 -13.77 28.69 -19.37
N TRP A 301 -15.10 28.88 -19.26
CA TRP A 301 -15.99 27.91 -18.64
C TRP A 301 -16.53 26.90 -19.64
N ILE A 302 -16.57 25.64 -19.23
CA ILE A 302 -17.23 24.54 -19.93
C ILE A 302 -18.58 24.34 -19.23
N ARG A 303 -19.64 24.85 -19.86
CA ARG A 303 -20.99 24.86 -19.30
C ARG A 303 -21.79 23.61 -19.69
N LYS A 304 -22.51 23.05 -18.71
CA LYS A 304 -23.57 22.05 -18.91
C LYS A 304 -24.89 22.53 -18.32
N ASP A 305 -25.96 22.47 -19.11
CA ASP A 305 -27.32 22.67 -18.62
C ASP A 305 -27.86 21.31 -18.16
N ILE A 306 -28.45 21.28 -16.97
CA ILE A 306 -29.06 20.08 -16.41
C ILE A 306 -30.48 20.37 -15.95
N GLU A 307 -31.37 19.41 -16.17
CA GLU A 307 -32.75 19.45 -15.70
C GLU A 307 -32.91 18.49 -14.52
N VAL A 308 -33.58 18.95 -13.47
CA VAL A 308 -33.89 18.18 -12.27
C VAL A 308 -35.40 18.10 -12.16
N GLU A 309 -35.95 16.89 -12.07
CA GLU A 309 -37.38 16.64 -11.88
C GLU A 309 -37.83 17.04 -10.46
N SER A 310 -37.88 18.34 -10.21
CA SER A 310 -38.28 18.97 -8.95
C SER A 310 -38.68 20.42 -9.20
N ASP A 311 -39.66 20.90 -8.43
CA ASP A 311 -40.07 22.29 -8.34
C ASP A 311 -39.43 23.04 -7.16
N ASN A 312 -38.57 22.37 -6.38
CA ASN A 312 -37.94 22.92 -5.19
C ASN A 312 -36.49 23.39 -5.48
N PRO A 313 -36.20 24.70 -5.45
CA PRO A 313 -34.87 25.24 -5.72
C PRO A 313 -33.75 24.59 -4.90
N THR A 314 -34.00 24.21 -3.64
CA THR A 314 -32.99 23.61 -2.76
C THR A 314 -32.63 22.19 -3.21
N VAL A 315 -33.62 21.42 -3.65
CA VAL A 315 -33.41 20.07 -4.21
C VAL A 315 -32.65 20.18 -5.53
N ILE A 316 -33.06 21.09 -6.41
CA ILE A 316 -32.40 21.39 -7.69
C ILE A 316 -30.93 21.75 -7.45
N ARG A 317 -30.64 22.69 -6.54
CA ARG A 317 -29.28 23.09 -6.21
C ARG A 317 -28.44 21.93 -5.67
N SER A 318 -29.00 21.13 -4.76
CA SER A 318 -28.26 20.02 -4.15
C SER A 318 -27.90 18.94 -5.18
N ALA A 319 -28.84 18.59 -6.06
CA ALA A 319 -28.59 17.67 -7.17
C ALA A 319 -27.52 18.21 -8.14
N ALA A 320 -27.59 19.50 -8.45
CA ALA A 320 -26.65 20.16 -9.33
C ALA A 320 -25.24 20.27 -8.76
N ILE A 321 -25.10 20.52 -7.45
CA ILE A 321 -23.81 20.50 -6.76
C ILE A 321 -23.19 19.11 -6.85
N ARG A 322 -23.94 18.04 -6.57
CA ARG A 322 -23.43 16.66 -6.70
C ARG A 322 -22.97 16.37 -8.12
N ASN A 323 -23.76 16.79 -9.11
CA ASN A 323 -23.44 16.62 -10.53
C ASN A 323 -22.16 17.39 -10.94
N LEU A 324 -22.04 18.67 -10.55
CA LEU A 324 -20.83 19.46 -10.81
C LEU A 324 -19.61 18.84 -10.13
N LYS A 325 -19.70 18.47 -8.85
CA LYS A 325 -18.58 17.81 -8.13
C LYS A 325 -18.10 16.54 -8.81
N LYS A 326 -19.03 15.75 -9.35
CA LYS A 326 -18.71 14.49 -10.06
C LYS A 326 -17.99 14.70 -11.39
N ASN A 327 -18.22 15.83 -12.07
CA ASN A 327 -17.78 16.04 -13.46
C ASN A 327 -16.85 17.25 -13.66
N ALA A 328 -16.57 18.01 -12.60
CA ALA A 328 -15.60 19.11 -12.63
C ALA A 328 -14.17 18.59 -12.85
N TYR A 329 -13.87 17.35 -12.52
CA TYR A 329 -12.52 16.79 -12.66
C TYR A 329 -12.54 15.55 -13.56
N PRO A 330 -11.38 15.15 -14.15
CA PRO A 330 -11.31 13.93 -14.93
C PRO A 330 -11.85 12.73 -14.15
N ALA A 331 -12.65 11.90 -14.81
CA ALA A 331 -13.13 10.66 -14.24
C ALA A 331 -11.94 9.72 -14.04
N LEU A 332 -11.72 9.31 -12.78
CA LEU A 332 -10.71 8.33 -12.41
C LEU A 332 -11.37 6.97 -12.23
N THR A 333 -10.94 5.98 -13.02
CA THR A 333 -11.36 4.59 -12.83
C THR A 333 -10.15 3.72 -12.54
N TYR A 334 -10.36 2.69 -11.74
CA TYR A 334 -9.33 1.74 -11.37
C TYR A 334 -9.81 0.32 -11.64
N GLU A 335 -8.95 -0.49 -12.23
CA GLU A 335 -9.15 -1.92 -12.43
C GLU A 335 -8.10 -2.67 -11.61
N VAL A 336 -8.56 -3.42 -10.61
CA VAL A 336 -7.69 -4.25 -9.75
C VAL A 336 -7.72 -5.68 -10.30
N ASP A 337 -6.55 -6.27 -10.51
CA ASP A 337 -6.44 -7.68 -10.89
C ASP A 337 -6.20 -8.54 -9.64
N GLY A 338 -7.07 -9.53 -9.43
CA GLY A 338 -6.94 -10.53 -8.37
C GLY A 338 -8.23 -10.80 -7.59
N PHE A 339 -8.08 -11.63 -6.56
CA PHE A 339 -9.11 -11.99 -5.60
C PHE A 339 -8.62 -11.68 -4.19
N ILE A 340 -9.52 -11.16 -3.36
CA ILE A 340 -9.32 -11.01 -1.93
C ILE A 340 -10.52 -11.60 -1.21
N ASP A 341 -10.24 -12.40 -0.19
CA ASP A 341 -11.25 -12.98 0.69
C ASP A 341 -11.76 -11.95 1.72
N VAL A 342 -12.72 -11.13 1.28
CA VAL A 342 -13.40 -10.07 2.04
C VAL A 342 -14.90 -10.10 1.75
N GLU A 343 -15.70 -9.34 2.50
CA GLU A 343 -17.15 -9.27 2.28
C GLU A 343 -17.55 -8.18 1.28
N ILE A 344 -18.69 -8.35 0.61
CA ILE A 344 -19.31 -7.31 -0.22
C ILE A 344 -19.54 -6.04 0.62
N GLY A 345 -19.20 -4.88 0.05
CA GLY A 345 -19.29 -3.59 0.72
C GLY A 345 -18.11 -3.25 1.63
N ASP A 346 -17.17 -4.18 1.92
CA ASP A 346 -15.97 -3.87 2.70
C ASP A 346 -15.12 -2.78 2.01
N THR A 347 -14.62 -1.82 2.79
CA THR A 347 -13.69 -0.78 2.32
C THR A 347 -12.27 -1.12 2.75
N ILE A 348 -11.35 -1.22 1.80
CA ILE A 348 -9.94 -1.58 2.01
C ILE A 348 -9.00 -0.47 1.55
N ARG A 349 -7.73 -0.52 2.00
CA ARG A 349 -6.67 0.37 1.51
C ARG A 349 -5.83 -0.34 0.45
N ILE A 350 -5.45 0.39 -0.59
CA ILE A 350 -4.55 -0.06 -1.64
C ILE A 350 -3.34 0.88 -1.67
N TYR A 351 -2.16 0.28 -1.63
CA TYR A 351 -0.86 0.90 -1.73
C TYR A 351 -0.12 0.29 -2.92
N ASP A 352 0.32 1.13 -3.84
CA ASP A 352 1.10 0.72 -4.99
C ASP A 352 2.25 1.71 -5.22
N ASP A 353 3.45 1.26 -4.89
CA ASP A 353 4.72 1.98 -5.06
C ASP A 353 5.32 1.84 -6.46
N GLY A 354 4.70 1.07 -7.35
CA GLY A 354 5.00 1.05 -8.77
C GLY A 354 4.53 2.30 -9.51
N PHE A 355 3.60 3.07 -8.92
CA PHE A 355 3.20 4.38 -9.44
C PHE A 355 4.16 5.48 -8.95
N ASN A 356 4.45 6.46 -9.81
CA ASN A 356 5.18 7.67 -9.44
C ASN A 356 4.33 8.93 -9.77
N PRO A 357 3.81 9.67 -8.78
CA PRO A 357 3.94 9.43 -7.33
C PRO A 357 3.18 8.17 -6.87
N ILE A 358 3.57 7.65 -5.70
CA ILE A 358 2.98 6.44 -5.08
C ILE A 358 1.46 6.54 -5.06
N LEU A 359 0.79 5.47 -5.45
CA LEU A 359 -0.67 5.40 -5.43
C LEU A 359 -1.13 4.88 -4.07
N LEU A 360 -1.79 5.75 -3.31
CA LEU A 360 -2.45 5.39 -2.05
C LEU A 360 -3.93 5.72 -2.16
N ILE A 361 -4.78 4.69 -2.17
CA ILE A 361 -6.22 4.84 -2.37
C ILE A 361 -7.02 3.95 -1.40
N LYS A 362 -8.27 4.31 -1.13
CA LYS A 362 -9.28 3.41 -0.59
C LYS A 362 -10.15 2.90 -1.71
N ALA A 363 -10.62 1.66 -1.61
CA ALA A 363 -11.52 1.05 -2.56
C ALA A 363 -12.55 0.19 -1.82
N ARG A 364 -13.77 0.13 -2.34
CA ARG A 364 -14.87 -0.62 -1.75
C ARG A 364 -15.21 -1.83 -2.61
N VAL A 365 -15.44 -2.98 -2.01
CA VAL A 365 -15.76 -4.22 -2.73
C VAL A 365 -17.17 -4.11 -3.33
N SER A 366 -17.28 -4.08 -4.66
CA SER A 366 -18.56 -3.99 -5.37
C SER A 366 -19.09 -5.36 -5.78
N ASP A 367 -18.21 -6.24 -6.27
CA ASP A 367 -18.59 -7.54 -6.81
C ASP A 367 -17.55 -8.59 -6.45
N GLN A 368 -18.01 -9.83 -6.31
CA GLN A 368 -17.15 -10.99 -6.18
C GLN A 368 -17.65 -12.14 -7.04
N LYS A 369 -16.69 -12.85 -7.64
CA LYS A 369 -16.89 -14.16 -8.27
C LYS A 369 -15.98 -15.16 -7.57
N ILE A 370 -16.57 -16.19 -7.01
CA ILE A 370 -15.88 -17.22 -6.22
C ILE A 370 -16.23 -18.59 -6.79
N SER A 371 -15.22 -19.35 -7.17
CA SER A 371 -15.31 -20.77 -7.45
C SER A 371 -14.65 -21.55 -6.32
N PHE A 372 -15.39 -22.47 -5.72
CA PHE A 372 -14.87 -23.36 -4.70
C PHE A 372 -14.09 -24.52 -5.29
N THR A 373 -14.29 -24.86 -6.57
CA THR A 373 -13.54 -25.93 -7.25
C THR A 373 -12.38 -25.41 -8.08
N ASN A 374 -12.40 -24.13 -8.47
CA ASN A 374 -11.31 -23.47 -9.19
C ASN A 374 -10.95 -22.09 -8.56
N PRO A 375 -10.24 -22.04 -7.42
CA PRO A 375 -9.91 -20.77 -6.77
C PRO A 375 -9.10 -19.78 -7.64
N ASN A 376 -8.41 -20.27 -8.68
CA ASN A 376 -7.65 -19.43 -9.60
C ASN A 376 -8.54 -18.56 -10.52
N SER A 377 -9.82 -18.89 -10.68
CA SER A 377 -10.78 -18.05 -11.42
C SER A 377 -11.47 -17.01 -10.53
N ASN A 378 -11.17 -16.97 -9.23
CA ASN A 378 -11.80 -16.02 -8.33
C ASN A 378 -11.41 -14.59 -8.70
N LYS A 379 -12.35 -13.66 -8.50
CA LYS A 379 -12.15 -12.25 -8.80
C LYS A 379 -12.90 -11.36 -7.83
N THR A 380 -12.27 -10.26 -7.43
CA THR A 380 -12.90 -9.18 -6.67
C THR A 380 -12.87 -7.90 -7.50
N THR A 381 -14.03 -7.28 -7.68
CA THR A 381 -14.17 -5.96 -8.30
C THR A 381 -14.35 -4.92 -7.22
N PHE A 382 -13.71 -3.77 -7.39
CA PHE A 382 -13.84 -2.65 -6.48
C PHE A 382 -14.44 -1.44 -7.17
N ALA A 383 -15.11 -0.61 -6.39
CA ALA A 383 -15.68 0.67 -6.77
C ALA A 383 -15.38 1.72 -5.70
N ASN A 384 -15.95 2.92 -5.87
CA ASN A 384 -15.86 4.04 -4.92
C ASN A 384 -14.41 4.39 -4.52
N PHE A 385 -13.50 4.34 -5.49
CA PHE A 385 -12.09 4.64 -5.25
C PHE A 385 -11.91 6.08 -4.78
N LYS A 386 -11.25 6.24 -3.64
CA LYS A 386 -10.90 7.56 -3.07
C LYS A 386 -9.40 7.65 -2.90
N ALA A 387 -8.77 8.64 -3.52
CA ALA A 387 -7.37 8.93 -3.25
C ALA A 387 -7.20 9.34 -1.78
N LEU A 388 -6.29 8.68 -1.08
CA LEU A 388 -5.78 9.17 0.19
C LEU A 388 -4.67 10.13 -0.20
N GLU A 389 -4.91 11.43 0.00
CA GLU A 389 -4.04 12.52 -0.47
C GLU A 389 -2.55 12.15 -0.36
N ASN A 390 -1.93 11.94 -1.52
CA ASN A 390 -0.48 11.86 -1.69
C ASN A 390 -0.02 13.02 -2.57
N ASN A 391 -0.60 14.19 -2.34
CA ASN A 391 -0.18 15.41 -2.99
C ASN A 391 0.63 16.21 -1.96
N LEU A 392 1.95 16.08 -1.99
CA LEU A 392 2.75 17.26 -1.64
C LEU A 392 2.18 18.39 -2.50
N SER A 393 1.66 19.44 -1.87
CA SER A 393 1.12 20.58 -2.61
C SER A 393 2.18 21.08 -3.59
N SER A 394 1.79 21.66 -4.73
CA SER A 394 2.74 22.19 -5.72
C SER A 394 3.76 23.16 -5.09
N GLY A 395 3.36 23.85 -4.02
CA GLY A 395 4.23 24.68 -3.19
C GLY A 395 5.31 23.90 -2.41
N ILE A 396 4.99 22.73 -1.86
CA ILE A 396 5.94 21.86 -1.15
C ILE A 396 6.82 21.10 -2.15
N GLN A 397 6.30 20.66 -3.31
CA GLN A 397 7.14 20.09 -4.38
C GLN A 397 8.15 21.12 -4.87
N SER A 398 7.71 22.36 -5.10
CA SER A 398 8.61 23.46 -5.46
C SER A 398 9.59 23.81 -4.33
N ALA A 399 9.19 23.71 -3.06
CA ALA A 399 10.07 23.94 -1.92
C ALA A 399 11.11 22.82 -1.78
N PHE A 400 10.71 21.57 -2.01
CA PHE A 400 11.58 20.40 -2.02
C PHE A 400 12.58 20.48 -3.17
N GLU A 401 12.15 20.81 -4.40
CA GLU A 401 13.05 21.06 -5.52
C GLU A 401 14.01 22.23 -5.23
N ARG A 402 13.54 23.32 -4.60
CA ARG A 402 14.41 24.43 -4.17
C ARG A 402 15.43 23.99 -3.12
N LEU A 403 15.04 23.22 -2.12
CA LEU A 403 15.93 22.71 -1.07
C LEU A 403 16.92 21.69 -1.63
N PHE A 404 16.49 20.83 -2.56
CA PHE A 404 17.34 19.88 -3.26
C PHE A 404 18.36 20.59 -4.14
N GLU A 405 17.96 21.59 -4.92
CA GLU A 405 18.89 22.44 -5.68
C GLU A 405 19.79 23.28 -4.77
N ALA A 406 19.31 23.70 -3.59
CA ALA A 406 20.12 24.42 -2.61
C ALA A 406 21.20 23.55 -1.96
N ALA A 407 20.90 22.27 -1.68
CA ALA A 407 21.78 21.31 -1.01
C ALA A 407 22.90 20.75 -1.90
N LYS A 408 22.85 20.95 -3.22
CA LYS A 408 23.95 20.52 -4.11
C LYS A 408 25.23 21.30 -3.77
N PRO A 409 26.38 20.60 -3.60
CA PRO A 409 27.63 21.27 -3.25
C PRO A 409 28.12 22.17 -4.39
N TYR A 410 28.82 23.23 -3.99
CA TYR A 410 29.61 24.02 -4.92
C TYR A 410 30.95 23.32 -5.16
N THR A 411 31.44 23.37 -6.40
CA THR A 411 32.74 22.84 -6.80
C THR A 411 33.45 23.86 -7.68
N ILE A 412 34.77 23.98 -7.53
CA ILE A 412 35.61 24.83 -8.37
C ILE A 412 36.29 23.91 -9.38
N LYS A 413 36.43 24.39 -10.62
CA LYS A 413 37.34 23.81 -11.61
C LYS A 413 38.37 24.84 -12.01
N LEU A 414 39.64 24.45 -11.98
CA LEU A 414 40.76 25.33 -12.29
C LEU A 414 41.36 24.97 -13.65
N ALA A 415 41.55 25.98 -14.49
CA ALA A 415 42.24 25.88 -15.76
C ALA A 415 43.47 26.78 -15.76
N THR A 416 44.56 26.31 -16.38
CA THR A 416 45.82 27.04 -16.55
C THR A 416 46.17 27.17 -18.02
N ASP A 417 46.65 28.32 -18.45
CA ASP A 417 47.06 28.56 -19.84
C ASP A 417 48.41 27.91 -20.21
N ASN A 418 49.40 27.98 -19.32
CA ASN A 418 50.78 27.53 -19.54
C ASN A 418 51.18 26.36 -18.64
N GLY A 419 50.21 25.72 -17.98
CA GLY A 419 50.41 24.58 -17.09
C GLY A 419 50.98 24.96 -15.72
N VAL A 420 51.29 23.95 -14.92
CA VAL A 420 51.69 24.12 -13.51
C VAL A 420 53.19 23.95 -13.24
N ILE A 421 54.01 23.77 -14.28
CA ILE A 421 55.44 23.50 -14.15
C ILE A 421 56.26 24.64 -14.76
N PHE A 422 57.10 25.25 -13.94
CA PHE A 422 58.10 26.22 -14.36
C PHE A 422 59.49 25.59 -14.44
N LYS A 423 60.33 26.09 -15.34
CA LYS A 423 61.73 25.66 -15.45
C LYS A 423 62.65 26.80 -15.05
N ASN A 424 63.59 26.53 -14.15
CA ASN A 424 64.56 27.49 -13.66
C ASN A 424 63.93 28.83 -13.21
N GLN A 425 62.72 28.79 -12.63
CA GLN A 425 61.95 29.96 -12.17
C GLN A 425 61.56 30.95 -13.29
N ILE A 426 61.53 30.50 -14.54
CA ILE A 426 61.18 31.32 -15.71
C ILE A 426 59.76 30.98 -16.18
N GLY A 427 59.00 32.01 -16.57
CA GLY A 427 57.66 31.90 -17.14
C GLY A 427 56.56 32.42 -16.21
N GLN A 428 55.32 32.32 -16.66
CA GLN A 428 54.12 32.64 -15.88
C GLN A 428 52.93 31.81 -16.38
N SER A 429 51.98 31.51 -15.49
CA SER A 429 50.71 30.86 -15.84
C SER A 429 49.53 31.60 -15.22
N LEU A 430 48.53 31.89 -16.03
CA LEU A 430 47.24 32.43 -15.62
C LEU A 430 46.30 31.30 -15.21
N VAL A 431 45.78 31.38 -13.99
CA VAL A 431 44.80 30.46 -13.42
C VAL A 431 43.41 31.06 -13.55
N THR A 432 42.50 30.33 -14.18
CA THR A 432 41.11 30.72 -14.39
C THR A 432 40.19 29.73 -13.68
N PRO A 433 39.44 30.17 -12.66
CA PRO A 433 38.51 29.32 -11.94
C PRO A 433 37.11 29.36 -12.58
N THR A 434 36.34 28.29 -12.41
CA THR A 434 34.90 28.25 -12.73
C THR A 434 34.15 27.57 -11.60
N LEU A 435 33.13 28.25 -11.08
CA LEU A 435 32.27 27.72 -10.02
C LEU A 435 31.12 26.92 -10.62
N TYR A 436 30.86 25.73 -10.09
CA TYR A 436 29.74 24.87 -10.46
C TYR A 436 28.88 24.59 -9.24
N LYS A 437 27.55 24.55 -9.43
CA LYS A 437 26.61 23.99 -8.45
C LYS A 437 25.82 22.87 -9.12
N GLY A 438 25.95 21.63 -8.59
CA GLY A 438 25.23 20.49 -9.17
C GLY A 438 25.53 20.23 -10.65
N GLY A 439 26.74 20.55 -11.12
CA GLY A 439 27.15 20.40 -12.53
C GLY A 439 26.81 21.57 -13.45
N LYS A 440 26.08 22.60 -13.00
CA LYS A 440 25.80 23.82 -13.78
C LYS A 440 26.78 24.95 -13.42
N PRO A 441 27.38 25.65 -14.40
CA PRO A 441 28.30 26.76 -14.12
C PRO A 441 27.54 27.98 -13.57
N ILE A 442 28.10 28.61 -12.54
CA ILE A 442 27.60 29.84 -11.93
C ILE A 442 28.55 30.97 -12.31
N VAL A 443 28.02 32.01 -12.95
CA VAL A 443 28.83 33.14 -13.47
C VAL A 443 28.45 34.49 -12.85
N ALA A 444 27.20 34.64 -12.39
CA ALA A 444 26.71 35.89 -11.81
C ALA A 444 27.00 35.96 -10.30
N GLY A 445 27.54 37.08 -9.83
CA GLY A 445 27.76 37.33 -8.40
C GLY A 445 28.90 36.55 -7.76
N VAL A 446 29.71 35.83 -8.55
CA VAL A 446 30.88 35.09 -8.08
C VAL A 446 32.06 36.04 -7.89
N THR A 447 32.70 36.00 -6.73
CA THR A 447 33.99 36.64 -6.48
C THR A 447 35.00 35.61 -6.00
N TRP A 448 36.28 35.88 -6.26
CA TRP A 448 37.36 34.93 -5.99
C TRP A 448 38.41 35.57 -5.10
N ARG A 449 38.83 34.82 -4.09
CA ARG A 449 39.98 35.15 -3.25
C ARG A 449 41.05 34.10 -3.46
N TRP A 450 42.29 34.56 -3.58
CA TRP A 450 43.45 33.73 -3.85
C TRP A 450 44.43 33.88 -2.71
N SER A 451 45.08 32.79 -2.33
CA SER A 451 46.15 32.80 -1.34
C SER A 451 47.35 32.05 -1.88
N LEU A 452 48.50 32.72 -1.90
CA LEU A 452 49.79 32.12 -2.23
C LEU A 452 50.81 32.59 -1.19
N ASN A 453 51.45 31.66 -0.48
CA ASN A 453 52.42 31.97 0.59
C ASN A 453 51.87 32.94 1.66
N GLU A 454 50.62 32.71 2.11
CA GLU A 454 49.91 33.53 3.11
C GLU A 454 49.51 34.95 2.64
N GLU A 455 49.85 35.34 1.41
CA GLU A 455 49.41 36.61 0.82
C GLU A 455 48.07 36.41 0.10
N VAL A 456 47.05 37.15 0.56
CA VAL A 456 45.67 37.05 0.03
C VAL A 456 45.39 38.17 -0.95
N THR A 457 44.93 37.83 -2.15
CA THR A 457 44.51 38.79 -3.17
C THR A 457 43.11 38.47 -3.71
N THR A 458 42.50 39.42 -4.39
CA THR A 458 41.20 39.24 -5.06
C THR A 458 41.34 39.49 -6.55
N GLY A 459 40.61 38.74 -7.36
CA GLY A 459 40.65 38.89 -8.81
C GLY A 459 39.97 37.75 -9.54
N MET A 460 39.42 38.01 -10.73
CA MET A 460 38.72 36.97 -11.52
C MET A 460 39.64 35.85 -12.02
N THR A 461 40.95 36.10 -12.02
CA THR A 461 42.02 35.16 -12.37
C THR A 461 43.23 35.45 -11.49
N TYR A 462 44.19 34.52 -11.42
CA TYR A 462 45.44 34.73 -10.70
C TYR A 462 46.64 34.40 -11.59
N LEU A 463 47.62 35.29 -11.66
CA LEU A 463 48.83 35.09 -12.46
C LEU A 463 49.96 34.58 -11.56
N VAL A 464 50.30 33.31 -11.68
CA VAL A 464 51.47 32.73 -11.00
C VAL A 464 52.72 32.99 -11.83
N LYS A 465 53.74 33.59 -11.24
CA LYS A 465 55.04 33.82 -11.89
C LYS A 465 56.01 32.72 -11.48
N GLY A 466 56.77 32.17 -12.42
CA GLY A 466 57.79 31.16 -12.12
C GLY A 466 58.83 31.65 -11.10
N SER A 467 59.08 32.97 -11.05
CA SER A 467 59.97 33.60 -10.08
C SER A 467 59.50 33.50 -8.62
N SER A 468 58.20 33.26 -8.38
CA SER A 468 57.64 33.07 -7.04
C SER A 468 57.49 31.59 -6.65
N VAL A 469 57.97 30.67 -7.48
CA VAL A 469 57.91 29.22 -7.26
C VAL A 469 59.33 28.69 -7.09
N THR A 470 59.80 28.56 -5.85
CA THR A 470 61.18 28.12 -5.57
C THR A 470 61.35 26.60 -5.69
N ASP A 471 60.39 25.84 -5.17
CA ASP A 471 60.29 24.39 -5.28
C ASP A 471 58.85 24.00 -5.66
N THR A 472 57.98 23.75 -4.68
CA THR A 472 56.54 23.57 -4.90
C THR A 472 55.77 24.61 -4.09
N VAL A 473 54.83 25.31 -4.73
CA VAL A 473 53.91 26.25 -4.05
C VAL A 473 52.46 25.85 -4.32
N THR A 474 51.59 26.00 -3.33
CA THR A 474 50.16 25.74 -3.48
C THR A 474 49.40 27.07 -3.52
N LEU A 475 48.67 27.27 -4.60
CA LEU A 475 47.73 28.37 -4.75
C LEU A 475 46.35 27.90 -4.28
N THR A 476 45.84 28.47 -3.19
CA THR A 476 44.48 28.23 -2.72
C THR A 476 43.53 29.24 -3.35
N VAL A 477 42.37 28.79 -3.78
CA VAL A 477 41.32 29.62 -4.35
C VAL A 477 40.01 29.38 -3.62
N VAL A 478 39.35 30.48 -3.26
CA VAL A 478 38.09 30.47 -2.53
C VAL A 478 37.05 31.22 -3.34
N ALA A 479 35.93 30.56 -3.61
CA ALA A 479 34.77 31.14 -4.27
C ALA A 479 33.80 31.74 -3.25
N TYR A 480 33.30 32.93 -3.55
CA TYR A 480 32.27 33.61 -2.77
C TYR A 480 31.07 33.96 -3.65
N ILE A 481 29.87 33.83 -3.11
CA ILE A 481 28.63 34.39 -3.67
C ILE A 481 28.12 35.45 -2.70
N GLY A 482 28.15 36.71 -3.10
CA GLY A 482 27.96 37.80 -2.13
C GLY A 482 29.10 37.81 -1.11
N ASN A 483 28.78 37.65 0.18
CA ASN A 483 29.77 37.59 1.27
C ASN A 483 30.04 36.17 1.79
N ASP A 484 29.32 35.17 1.30
CA ASP A 484 29.38 33.81 1.80
C ASP A 484 30.43 33.00 1.04
N GLU A 485 31.31 32.34 1.78
CA GLU A 485 32.27 31.38 1.24
C GLU A 485 31.53 30.11 0.82
N VAL A 486 31.61 29.75 -0.46
CA VAL A 486 30.81 28.64 -1.00
C VAL A 486 31.65 27.43 -1.42
N ALA A 487 32.92 27.61 -1.78
CA ALA A 487 33.83 26.51 -2.12
C ALA A 487 35.29 26.94 -2.00
N VAL A 488 36.16 25.97 -1.72
CA VAL A 488 37.62 26.12 -1.70
C VAL A 488 38.23 25.03 -2.55
N ASP A 489 39.27 25.37 -3.31
CA ASP A 489 40.06 24.42 -4.09
C ASP A 489 41.52 24.86 -4.13
N GLU A 490 42.42 23.99 -4.56
CA GLU A 490 43.85 24.25 -4.57
C GLU A 490 44.51 23.72 -5.84
N ILE A 491 45.55 24.41 -6.30
CA ILE A 491 46.39 23.97 -7.41
C ILE A 491 47.86 24.20 -7.08
N SER A 492 48.68 23.16 -7.23
CA SER A 492 50.11 23.22 -6.94
C SER A 492 50.93 23.52 -8.18
N PHE A 493 51.88 24.44 -8.04
CA PHE A 493 52.88 24.78 -9.05
C PHE A 493 54.24 24.30 -8.61
N VAL A 494 55.03 23.76 -9.55
CA VAL A 494 56.35 23.19 -9.28
C VAL A 494 57.39 23.86 -10.15
N ASN A 495 58.57 24.13 -9.60
CA ASN A 495 59.73 24.59 -10.33
C ASN A 495 60.76 23.46 -10.46
N VAL A 496 61.19 23.19 -11.69
CA VAL A 496 62.21 22.19 -12.01
C VAL A 496 63.52 22.89 -12.38
N VAL A 497 64.63 22.49 -11.76
CA VAL A 497 65.98 23.02 -12.00
C VAL A 497 66.79 22.03 -12.85
N ASP A 498 67.44 22.52 -13.92
CA ASP A 498 68.18 21.64 -14.83
C ASP A 498 69.49 21.11 -14.21
N GLY A 499 69.52 19.81 -13.89
CA GLY A 499 70.75 19.05 -13.60
C GLY A 499 71.36 18.43 -14.87
N LYS A 500 72.68 18.17 -14.86
CA LYS A 500 73.47 17.62 -15.98
C LYS A 500 72.80 16.37 -16.62
N LEU A 501 72.75 16.35 -17.96
CA LEU A 501 72.07 15.39 -18.86
C LEU A 501 72.20 13.89 -18.50
N GLY A 502 71.06 13.17 -18.50
CA GLY A 502 70.95 11.71 -18.64
C GLY A 502 70.03 11.33 -19.80
N THR A 503 70.32 10.21 -20.49
CA THR A 503 69.71 9.74 -21.75
C THR A 503 68.24 9.29 -21.67
N PRO A 504 67.48 9.31 -22.78
CA PRO A 504 66.01 9.24 -22.79
C PRO A 504 65.44 7.84 -22.51
N GLY A 505 64.39 7.79 -21.67
CA GLY A 505 63.53 6.62 -21.47
C GLY A 505 62.26 6.67 -22.34
N THR A 506 61.74 5.49 -22.67
CA THR A 506 60.61 5.22 -23.58
C THR A 506 59.25 5.76 -23.10
N PRO A 507 58.28 5.99 -24.02
CA PRO A 507 57.00 6.62 -23.71
C PRO A 507 56.14 5.80 -22.73
N GLY A 508 55.70 6.42 -21.64
CA GLY A 508 54.73 5.83 -20.71
C GLY A 508 53.30 6.00 -21.21
N ARG A 509 52.66 4.89 -21.52
CA ARG A 509 51.20 4.75 -21.63
C ARG A 509 50.69 4.42 -20.22
N ASP A 510 49.66 5.12 -19.76
CA ASP A 510 48.44 4.56 -19.15
C ASP A 510 47.79 5.55 -18.18
N GLY A 511 46.55 5.94 -18.51
CA GLY A 511 45.66 6.64 -17.59
C GLY A 511 45.14 5.65 -16.56
N LEU A 512 45.60 5.79 -15.32
CA LEU A 512 45.13 4.98 -14.20
C LEU A 512 43.97 5.69 -13.51
N THR A 513 42.90 4.93 -13.25
CA THR A 513 41.77 5.38 -12.44
C THR A 513 42.14 5.24 -10.96
N PRO A 514 42.07 6.31 -10.15
CA PRO A 514 42.34 6.22 -8.73
C PRO A 514 41.22 5.46 -7.99
N TYR A 515 41.59 4.60 -7.05
CA TYR A 515 40.68 3.92 -6.12
C TYR A 515 40.69 4.67 -4.78
N LEU A 516 39.51 5.01 -4.28
CA LEU A 516 39.33 5.57 -2.94
C LEU A 516 39.12 4.41 -1.95
N HIS A 517 39.95 4.37 -0.93
CA HIS A 517 39.91 3.41 0.17
C HIS A 517 39.41 4.09 1.44
N ILE A 518 38.57 3.38 2.17
CA ILE A 518 38.02 3.82 3.45
C ILE A 518 38.44 2.82 4.52
N ALA A 519 38.91 3.34 5.65
CA ALA A 519 39.20 2.54 6.83
C ALA A 519 38.64 3.21 8.09
N TYR A 520 38.57 2.46 9.18
CA TYR A 520 38.03 2.89 10.46
C TYR A 520 39.05 2.64 11.57
N SER A 521 39.10 3.52 12.57
CA SER A 521 40.03 3.44 13.69
C SER A 521 39.41 4.01 14.97
N ALA A 522 39.85 3.49 16.11
CA ALA A 522 39.53 4.04 17.43
C ALA A 522 40.45 5.20 17.84
N SER A 523 41.55 5.42 17.11
CA SER A 523 42.50 6.52 17.34
C SER A 523 42.62 7.48 16.16
N ASN A 524 42.99 8.72 16.46
CA ASN A 524 43.19 9.83 15.52
C ASN A 524 44.35 9.67 14.53
N ASN A 525 45.13 8.60 14.65
CA ASN A 525 46.28 8.31 13.82
C ASN A 525 46.24 6.90 13.22
N GLY A 526 45.09 6.22 13.30
CA GLY A 526 44.90 4.88 12.74
C GLY A 526 45.50 3.72 13.53
N SER A 527 46.34 3.98 14.52
CA SER A 527 47.14 2.95 15.20
C SER A 527 46.35 2.00 16.13
N GLN A 528 45.10 2.32 16.47
CA GLN A 528 44.27 1.48 17.34
C GLN A 528 42.96 1.08 16.68
N GLY A 529 42.72 -0.23 16.60
CA GLY A 529 41.47 -0.75 16.03
C GLY A 529 41.32 -0.45 14.54
N PHE A 530 42.41 -0.41 13.78
CA PHE A 530 42.36 -0.28 12.33
C PHE A 530 41.52 -1.39 11.70
N SER A 531 40.60 -1.03 10.82
CA SER A 531 39.84 -1.98 10.01
C SER A 531 39.39 -1.34 8.72
N THR A 532 39.53 -2.04 7.59
CA THR A 532 39.01 -1.58 6.29
C THR A 532 37.56 -1.99 6.06
N THR A 533 36.97 -2.80 6.96
CA THR A 533 35.62 -3.36 6.78
C THR A 533 34.70 -3.22 8.00
N ASP A 534 35.24 -3.07 9.22
CA ASP A 534 34.47 -2.98 10.47
C ASP A 534 34.54 -1.57 11.10
N SER A 535 33.43 -0.84 10.98
CA SER A 535 33.23 0.48 11.57
C SER A 535 32.69 0.46 13.01
N THR A 536 32.36 -0.72 13.55
CA THR A 536 31.73 -0.85 14.86
C THR A 536 32.64 -0.31 15.96
N ASN A 537 32.12 0.64 16.75
CA ASN A 537 32.83 1.33 17.83
C ASN A 537 34.12 2.07 17.42
N LYS A 538 34.31 2.38 16.13
CA LYS A 538 35.41 3.21 15.64
C LYS A 538 34.98 4.69 15.64
N THR A 539 35.86 5.58 16.05
CA THR A 539 35.57 7.03 16.23
C THR A 539 36.17 7.88 15.12
N TYR A 540 37.10 7.33 14.34
CA TYR A 540 37.79 7.98 13.24
C TYR A 540 37.57 7.21 11.94
N ILE A 541 37.37 7.95 10.85
CA ILE A 541 37.40 7.42 9.48
C ILE A 541 38.70 7.85 8.81
N GLY A 542 39.33 6.94 8.10
CA GLY A 542 40.56 7.13 7.35
C GLY A 542 40.24 7.09 5.87
N THR A 543 40.74 8.06 5.10
CA THR A 543 40.67 8.01 3.64
C THR A 543 42.07 7.93 3.04
N TYR A 544 42.22 7.08 2.03
CA TYR A 544 43.44 6.90 1.26
C TYR A 544 43.08 6.71 -0.21
N THR A 545 43.88 7.26 -1.12
CA THR A 545 43.65 7.09 -2.56
C THR A 545 44.95 6.62 -3.19
N ASP A 546 44.90 5.51 -3.92
CA ASP A 546 45.99 5.04 -4.76
C ASP A 546 45.46 4.44 -6.07
N TYR A 547 46.30 3.66 -6.78
CA TYR A 547 45.93 3.00 -8.03
C TYR A 547 45.81 1.47 -7.87
N THR A 548 45.75 0.97 -6.64
CA THR A 548 45.64 -0.45 -6.30
C THR A 548 44.19 -0.74 -5.91
N GLN A 549 43.58 -1.78 -6.47
CA GLN A 549 42.16 -2.03 -6.18
C GLN A 549 41.92 -2.54 -4.73
N SER A 550 42.90 -3.16 -4.09
CA SER A 550 42.77 -3.72 -2.74
C SER A 550 43.09 -2.70 -1.66
N ASP A 551 42.30 -2.68 -0.57
CA ASP A 551 42.53 -1.77 0.55
C ASP A 551 43.89 -2.00 1.22
N SER A 552 44.65 -0.91 1.38
CA SER A 552 45.92 -0.91 2.11
C SER A 552 45.71 -1.32 3.56
N GLN A 553 46.55 -2.21 4.08
CA GLN A 553 46.54 -2.59 5.49
C GLN A 553 47.47 -1.70 6.34
N ASP A 554 48.14 -0.72 5.74
CA ASP A 554 48.98 0.24 6.45
C ASP A 554 48.14 1.44 6.91
N TYR A 555 47.74 1.45 8.18
CA TYR A 555 46.94 2.54 8.76
C TYR A 555 47.55 3.93 8.60
N ARG A 556 48.87 4.04 8.36
CA ARG A 556 49.59 5.33 8.27
C ARG A 556 49.36 6.04 6.94
N VAL A 557 48.91 5.32 5.90
CA VAL A 557 48.63 5.93 4.59
C VAL A 557 47.25 6.60 4.55
N TYR A 558 46.38 6.27 5.51
CA TYR A 558 45.07 6.88 5.64
C TYR A 558 45.14 8.22 6.38
N LYS A 559 44.43 9.22 5.87
CA LYS A 559 44.18 10.48 6.56
C LYS A 559 42.96 10.34 7.46
N TRP A 560 43.16 10.46 8.77
CA TRP A 560 42.15 10.17 9.78
C TRP A 560 41.39 11.42 10.21
N THR A 561 40.06 11.36 10.12
CA THR A 561 39.14 12.41 10.54
C THR A 561 38.23 11.86 11.63
N LEU A 562 38.06 12.61 12.72
CA LEU A 562 37.11 12.28 13.77
C LEU A 562 35.68 12.42 13.21
N ILE A 563 34.92 11.33 13.20
CA ILE A 563 33.55 11.32 12.67
C ILE A 563 32.48 11.20 13.76
N LYS A 564 32.90 10.95 14.99
CA LYS A 564 32.00 10.98 16.16
C LYS A 564 32.20 12.32 16.87
N GLY A 565 31.19 13.19 16.82
CA GLY A 565 31.18 14.41 17.62
C GLY A 565 31.45 14.09 19.09
N SER A 566 32.11 15.00 19.81
CA SER A 566 32.76 14.73 21.10
C SER A 566 31.89 14.11 22.19
N ASP A 567 30.56 14.05 22.03
CA ASP A 567 29.69 13.39 23.00
C ASP A 567 28.71 12.35 22.43
N GLY A 568 28.41 12.30 21.12
CA GLY A 568 27.46 11.30 20.58
C GLY A 568 26.09 11.21 21.30
N ASN A 569 25.68 12.26 22.01
CA ASN A 569 24.54 12.25 22.91
C ASN A 569 23.37 13.06 22.35
N GLY A 570 22.38 12.38 21.79
CA GLY A 570 21.08 12.98 21.47
C GLY A 570 20.25 13.25 22.74
N ILE A 571 19.22 14.10 22.63
CA ILE A 571 18.23 14.32 23.69
C ILE A 571 17.31 13.09 23.73
N ALA A 572 17.32 12.35 24.84
CA ALA A 572 16.47 11.19 25.08
C ALA A 572 15.04 11.59 25.48
N ASN A 573 14.90 12.65 26.29
CA ASN A 573 13.59 13.12 26.75
C ASN A 573 13.64 14.60 27.14
N VAL A 574 12.53 15.34 26.99
CA VAL A 574 12.39 16.71 27.50
C VAL A 574 11.14 16.76 28.38
N THR A 575 11.32 17.06 29.67
CA THR A 575 10.20 17.23 30.61
C THR A 575 10.00 18.70 30.93
N ASN A 576 8.80 19.23 30.65
CA ASN A 576 8.43 20.61 30.97
C ASN A 576 7.76 20.68 32.35
N TYR A 577 8.08 21.72 33.11
CA TYR A 577 7.46 22.05 34.38
C TYR A 577 6.82 23.44 34.30
N TYR A 578 5.60 23.56 34.82
CA TYR A 578 4.77 24.76 34.79
C TYR A 578 4.37 25.21 36.18
N LEU A 579 4.34 26.53 36.43
CA LEU A 579 3.91 27.12 37.70
C LEU A 579 3.14 28.41 37.44
N ALA A 580 1.85 28.45 37.81
CA ALA A 580 1.06 29.67 37.82
C ALA A 580 1.17 30.35 39.20
N THR A 581 1.58 31.63 39.20
CA THR A 581 1.94 32.37 40.42
C THR A 581 1.62 33.87 40.28
N VAL A 582 1.53 34.58 41.42
CA VAL A 582 1.43 36.04 41.48
C VAL A 582 2.75 36.75 41.15
N ALA A 583 3.87 36.07 41.30
CA ALA A 583 5.20 36.67 41.22
C ALA A 583 5.66 36.78 39.77
N SER A 584 6.05 37.99 39.36
CA SER A 584 6.63 38.29 38.05
C SER A 584 8.16 38.24 38.02
N THR A 585 8.81 38.02 39.17
CA THR A 585 10.27 37.84 39.32
C THR A 585 10.56 36.91 40.51
N GLY A 586 11.80 36.42 40.62
CA GLY A 586 12.26 35.67 41.81
C GLY A 586 11.86 34.18 41.88
N ILE A 587 11.29 33.62 40.81
CA ILE A 587 10.97 32.20 40.70
C ILE A 587 12.22 31.40 40.30
N THR A 588 12.46 30.27 40.97
CA THR A 588 13.57 29.35 40.70
C THR A 588 13.05 27.91 40.54
N GLU A 589 13.90 26.99 40.07
CA GLU A 589 13.54 25.57 39.94
C GLU A 589 13.14 24.92 41.28
N ASN A 590 13.60 25.48 42.41
CA ASN A 590 13.29 25.02 43.76
C ASN A 590 12.00 25.65 44.35
N SER A 591 11.35 26.56 43.62
CA SER A 591 10.07 27.12 44.05
C SER A 591 8.99 26.02 44.14
N SER A 592 8.22 25.98 45.22
CA SER A 592 7.19 24.95 45.41
C SER A 592 6.00 25.15 44.46
N GLY A 593 5.47 24.05 43.90
CA GLY A 593 4.21 24.05 43.15
C GLY A 593 4.33 23.81 41.64
N TRP A 594 5.53 23.49 41.13
CA TRP A 594 5.74 23.08 39.73
C TRP A 594 4.98 21.79 39.39
N THR A 595 4.34 21.75 38.22
CA THR A 595 3.63 20.57 37.68
C THR A 595 4.05 20.29 36.24
N THR A 596 3.97 19.04 35.78
CA THR A 596 4.28 18.70 34.37
C THR A 596 3.12 18.99 33.41
N THR A 597 1.92 19.22 33.95
CA THR A 597 0.75 19.72 33.21
C THR A 597 0.66 21.24 33.34
N PRO A 598 0.36 21.99 32.26
CA PRO A 598 0.16 23.44 32.31
C PRO A 598 -0.94 23.84 33.31
N GLN A 599 -0.64 24.80 34.19
CA GLN A 599 -1.61 25.35 35.15
C GLN A 599 -2.39 26.50 34.52
N SER A 600 -3.69 26.58 34.80
CA SER A 600 -4.51 27.72 34.38
C SER A 600 -4.12 28.99 35.14
N MET A 601 -3.92 30.09 34.40
CA MET A 601 -3.73 31.42 34.99
C MET A 601 -5.08 32.00 35.42
N THR A 602 -5.11 32.64 36.58
CA THR A 602 -6.29 33.34 37.12
C THR A 602 -5.93 34.76 37.50
N GLU A 603 -6.90 35.55 37.96
CA GLU A 603 -6.69 36.91 38.43
C GLU A 603 -5.71 36.98 39.63
N GLU A 604 -5.69 35.92 40.45
CA GLU A 604 -4.82 35.74 41.61
C GLU A 604 -3.54 34.96 41.28
N LYS A 605 -3.36 34.44 40.06
CA LYS A 605 -2.14 33.73 39.61
C LYS A 605 -1.81 34.17 38.19
N ARG A 606 -1.33 35.41 38.09
CA ARG A 606 -1.24 36.15 36.83
C ARG A 606 -0.10 35.73 35.92
N TYR A 607 0.94 35.07 36.41
CA TYR A 607 2.13 34.72 35.63
C TYR A 607 2.29 33.21 35.56
N LEU A 608 2.30 32.66 34.35
CA LEU A 608 2.63 31.27 34.09
C LEU A 608 4.12 31.16 33.78
N TRP A 609 4.86 30.48 34.63
CA TRP A 609 6.28 30.19 34.45
C TRP A 609 6.50 28.80 33.88
N ASN A 610 7.59 28.63 33.15
CA ASN A 610 8.06 27.34 32.66
C ASN A 610 9.57 27.19 32.76
N TYR A 611 10.02 25.98 33.11
CA TYR A 611 11.36 25.51 32.84
C TYR A 611 11.30 24.07 32.31
N ARG A 612 12.38 23.60 31.68
CA ARG A 612 12.47 22.23 31.17
C ARG A 612 13.75 21.54 31.63
N VAL A 613 13.64 20.23 31.80
CA VAL A 613 14.76 19.31 32.01
C VAL A 613 14.94 18.48 30.74
N GLU A 614 16.07 18.66 30.08
CA GLU A 614 16.51 17.88 28.93
C GLU A 614 17.35 16.70 29.45
N LEU A 615 16.90 15.47 29.24
CA LEU A 615 17.65 14.24 29.50
C LEU A 615 18.36 13.83 28.21
N TYR A 616 19.68 13.66 28.26
CA TYR A 616 20.48 13.18 27.14
C TYR A 616 20.60 11.65 27.18
N THR A 617 20.90 11.06 26.03
CA THR A 617 21.04 9.60 25.82
C THR A 617 22.17 8.94 26.61
N ASN A 618 23.11 9.71 27.16
CA ASN A 618 24.10 9.25 28.16
C ASN A 618 23.58 9.25 29.61
N GLY A 619 22.33 9.63 29.86
CA GLY A 619 21.76 9.73 31.20
C GLY A 619 22.07 11.02 31.95
N THR A 620 22.83 11.97 31.37
CA THR A 620 23.01 13.31 31.94
C THR A 620 21.79 14.19 31.66
N SER A 621 21.53 15.19 32.49
CA SER A 621 20.44 16.15 32.26
C SER A 621 20.90 17.60 32.33
N LYS A 622 20.18 18.47 31.62
CA LYS A 622 20.33 19.93 31.66
C LYS A 622 18.99 20.58 31.97
N THR A 623 18.97 21.41 33.00
CA THR A 623 17.79 22.20 33.38
C THR A 623 17.91 23.63 32.89
N THR A 624 16.86 24.17 32.29
CA THR A 624 16.81 25.58 31.89
C THR A 624 16.40 26.47 33.06
N ALA A 625 16.79 27.74 33.05
CA ALA A 625 16.27 28.71 34.01
C ALA A 625 14.76 28.92 33.81
N PRO A 626 13.95 29.10 34.88
CA PRO A 626 12.54 29.45 34.77
C PRO A 626 12.30 30.77 34.05
N VAL A 627 11.34 30.77 33.12
CA VAL A 627 10.92 31.97 32.37
C VAL A 627 9.40 32.11 32.35
N ILE A 628 8.89 33.34 32.25
CA ILE A 628 7.45 33.58 32.10
C ILE A 628 7.04 33.27 30.66
N ILE A 629 6.03 32.43 30.50
CA ILE A 629 5.45 32.02 29.21
C ILE A 629 4.00 32.47 29.03
N GLY A 630 3.38 33.10 30.05
CA GLY A 630 2.03 33.66 29.95
C GLY A 630 1.74 34.69 31.05
N VAL A 631 0.92 35.71 30.71
CA VAL A 631 0.42 36.73 31.65
C VAL A 631 -1.09 36.88 31.52
N HIS A 632 -1.83 36.86 32.64
CA HIS A 632 -3.27 37.07 32.69
C HIS A 632 -3.64 38.56 32.63
N GLY A 633 -4.25 38.99 31.51
CA GLY A 633 -4.74 40.36 31.31
C GLY A 633 -6.12 40.60 31.93
N SER A 634 -6.35 41.80 32.46
CA SER A 634 -7.66 42.19 33.02
C SER A 634 -8.69 42.41 31.89
N LYS A 635 -9.84 41.76 31.98
CA LYS A 635 -11.00 42.05 31.13
C LYS A 635 -11.64 43.35 31.65
N GLY A 636 -11.68 44.40 30.83
CA GLY A 636 -12.26 45.69 31.23
C GLY A 636 -13.77 45.60 31.48
N ASP A 637 -14.28 46.44 32.39
CA ASP A 637 -15.66 46.45 32.84
C ASP A 637 -16.66 46.89 31.73
N LYS A 638 -17.82 46.22 31.70
CA LYS A 638 -18.99 46.63 30.89
C LYS A 638 -19.60 47.90 31.48
N GLY A 639 -19.34 49.05 30.86
CA GLY A 639 -20.06 50.31 31.10
C GLY A 639 -21.24 50.47 30.13
N GLY A 640 -22.45 50.68 30.65
CA GLY A 640 -23.63 51.07 29.86
C GLY A 640 -23.63 52.57 29.58
N PHE A 641 -23.93 52.95 28.33
CA PHE A 641 -24.07 54.36 27.91
C PHE A 641 -25.50 54.87 28.14
N SER A 642 -25.65 56.14 28.51
CA SER A 642 -26.94 56.85 28.53
C SER A 642 -27.31 57.40 27.14
N GLU A 643 -28.57 57.78 26.98
CA GLU A 643 -29.19 58.16 25.69
C GLU A 643 -28.54 59.39 25.02
N GLU A 644 -27.94 60.29 25.79
CA GLU A 644 -27.17 61.44 25.27
C GLU A 644 -25.79 61.05 24.75
N GLN A 645 -25.19 59.99 25.29
CA GLN A 645 -23.90 59.46 24.81
C GLN A 645 -24.09 58.67 23.50
N LEU A 646 -25.29 58.14 23.25
CA LEU A 646 -25.61 57.42 22.03
C LEU A 646 -25.65 58.34 20.80
N ASP A 647 -26.13 59.58 20.98
CA ASP A 647 -26.27 60.56 19.88
C ASP A 647 -24.92 61.18 19.47
N GLU A 648 -24.03 61.38 20.46
CA GLU A 648 -22.65 61.85 20.19
C GLU A 648 -21.76 60.75 19.56
N VAL A 649 -22.03 59.50 19.91
CA VAL A 649 -21.39 58.33 19.30
C VAL A 649 -21.87 58.12 17.86
N ASN A 650 -23.17 58.26 17.58
CA ASN A 650 -23.70 58.17 16.21
C ASN A 650 -23.12 59.27 15.30
N LYS A 651 -22.98 60.51 15.80
CA LYS A 651 -22.31 61.60 15.04
C LYS A 651 -20.83 61.35 14.75
N LYS A 652 -20.10 60.69 15.67
CA LYS A 652 -18.69 60.31 15.47
C LYS A 652 -18.52 59.03 14.64
N ILE A 653 -19.54 58.18 14.57
CA ILE A 653 -19.57 56.98 13.72
C ILE A 653 -19.86 57.40 12.27
N ASP A 654 -20.85 58.26 12.06
CA ASP A 654 -21.20 58.75 10.72
C ASP A 654 -20.10 59.63 10.11
N SER A 655 -19.27 60.30 10.94
CA SER A 655 -18.09 61.05 10.49
C SER A 655 -16.80 60.23 10.35
N LYS A 656 -16.86 58.90 10.55
CA LYS A 656 -15.74 57.96 10.34
C LYS A 656 -16.07 56.87 9.32
N ALA A 657 -17.30 56.86 8.82
CA ALA A 657 -17.79 55.93 7.80
C ALA A 657 -17.62 56.47 6.37
N ASP A 658 -16.78 57.48 6.18
CA ASP A 658 -16.35 58.00 4.88
C ASP A 658 -14.88 57.63 4.57
N GLN A 659 -14.74 56.39 4.09
CA GLN A 659 -13.75 55.91 3.12
C GLN A 659 -12.24 55.95 3.43
N VAL A 660 -11.65 54.77 3.18
CA VAL A 660 -10.25 54.44 2.87
C VAL A 660 -9.38 53.96 4.04
N LEU A 661 -9.42 52.64 4.31
CA LEU A 661 -8.20 51.92 4.68
C LEU A 661 -7.23 52.09 3.51
N THR A 662 -6.07 52.69 3.74
CA THR A 662 -5.07 52.85 2.69
C THR A 662 -4.62 51.48 2.18
N GLN A 663 -4.39 51.35 0.87
CA GLN A 663 -3.89 50.12 0.24
C GLN A 663 -2.63 49.58 0.95
N GLU A 664 -1.82 50.47 1.52
CA GLU A 664 -0.62 50.12 2.31
C GLU A 664 -0.93 49.41 3.63
N GLN A 665 -2.00 49.77 4.34
CA GLN A 665 -2.38 49.10 5.59
C GLN A 665 -2.96 47.70 5.36
N LEU A 666 -3.68 47.51 4.25
CA LEU A 666 -4.18 46.19 3.83
C LEU A 666 -3.04 45.30 3.32
N ASN A 667 -2.08 45.88 2.58
CA ASN A 667 -0.88 45.18 2.13
C ASN A 667 0.02 44.78 3.31
N ALA A 668 0.23 45.66 4.29
CA ALA A 668 1.05 45.36 5.48
C ALA A 668 0.42 44.28 6.37
N LEU A 669 -0.91 44.23 6.48
CA LEU A 669 -1.60 43.17 7.21
C LEU A 669 -1.56 41.84 6.44
N ASN A 670 -1.69 41.89 5.11
CA ASN A 670 -1.52 40.71 4.25
C ASN A 670 -0.08 40.18 4.27
N GLU A 671 0.94 41.05 4.27
CA GLU A 671 2.35 40.65 4.44
C GLU A 671 2.58 39.97 5.78
N LYS A 672 2.02 40.52 6.86
CA LYS A 672 2.16 39.96 8.21
C LYS A 672 1.41 38.62 8.35
N ALA A 673 0.26 38.48 7.72
CA ALA A 673 -0.47 37.22 7.64
C ALA A 673 0.25 36.18 6.78
N GLN A 674 0.88 36.59 5.67
CA GLN A 674 1.71 35.73 4.83
C GLN A 674 2.98 35.27 5.54
N LEU A 675 3.61 36.12 6.35
CA LEU A 675 4.77 35.77 7.18
C LEU A 675 4.41 34.76 8.28
N LEU A 676 3.28 34.96 8.98
CA LEU A 676 2.81 34.04 10.01
C LEU A 676 2.37 32.69 9.41
N ASP A 677 1.72 32.72 8.24
CA ASP A 677 1.36 31.53 7.46
C ASP A 677 2.60 30.81 6.92
N ALA A 678 3.63 31.54 6.47
CA ALA A 678 4.91 30.97 6.08
C ALA A 678 5.66 30.32 7.25
N GLU A 679 5.63 30.92 8.44
CA GLU A 679 6.21 30.33 9.66
C GLU A 679 5.44 29.10 10.14
N MET A 680 4.10 29.14 10.13
CA MET A 680 3.29 27.97 10.47
C MET A 680 3.44 26.85 9.43
N LYS A 681 3.51 27.17 8.14
CA LYS A 681 3.79 26.22 7.06
C LYS A 681 5.20 25.65 7.16
N ALA A 682 6.22 26.44 7.52
CA ALA A 682 7.57 25.95 7.75
C ALA A 682 7.61 24.99 8.95
N LYS A 683 6.85 25.27 10.01
CA LYS A 683 6.77 24.43 11.22
C LYS A 683 6.00 23.12 10.97
N ALA A 684 4.87 23.16 10.27
CA ALA A 684 4.13 21.98 9.85
C ALA A 684 4.91 21.15 8.80
N SER A 685 5.68 21.81 7.93
CA SER A 685 6.58 21.15 6.97
C SER A 685 7.77 20.49 7.67
N MET A 686 8.27 21.03 8.78
CA MET A 686 9.30 20.38 9.61
C MET A 686 8.77 19.11 10.30
N GLU A 687 7.51 19.11 10.76
CA GLU A 687 6.87 17.90 11.30
C GLU A 687 6.66 16.84 10.21
N ALA A 688 6.15 17.25 9.04
CA ALA A 688 6.01 16.34 7.89
C ALA A 688 7.35 15.82 7.35
N PHE A 689 8.39 16.66 7.34
CA PHE A 689 9.75 16.28 6.99
C PHE A 689 10.37 15.32 8.02
N SER A 690 10.13 15.54 9.31
CA SER A 690 10.57 14.64 10.40
C SER A 690 9.89 13.27 10.29
N GLU A 691 8.61 13.22 9.97
CA GLU A 691 7.91 11.95 9.74
C GLU A 691 8.35 11.27 8.43
N LEU A 692 8.67 12.03 7.39
CA LEU A 692 9.26 11.49 6.15
C LEU A 692 10.68 10.96 6.36
N GLU A 693 11.50 11.66 7.15
CA GLU A 693 12.84 11.24 7.55
C GLU A 693 12.78 9.97 8.40
N LYS A 694 11.84 9.88 9.34
CA LYS A 694 11.57 8.64 10.09
C LYS A 694 11.12 7.51 9.17
N ALA A 695 10.22 7.78 8.22
CA ALA A 695 9.75 6.78 7.27
C ALA A 695 10.85 6.31 6.32
N TYR A 696 11.71 7.23 5.86
CA TYR A 696 12.87 6.93 5.03
C TYR A 696 13.93 6.13 5.79
N ASN A 697 14.25 6.52 7.02
CA ASN A 697 15.18 5.77 7.86
C ASN A 697 14.63 4.38 8.22
N ALA A 698 13.33 4.26 8.51
CA ALA A 698 12.67 2.98 8.69
C ALA A 698 12.65 2.14 7.41
N PHE A 699 12.48 2.77 6.24
CA PHE A 699 12.60 2.09 4.93
C PHE A 699 14.01 1.57 4.71
N VAL A 700 15.05 2.38 4.93
CA VAL A 700 16.46 1.95 4.80
C VAL A 700 16.79 0.82 5.77
N GLU A 701 16.31 0.90 7.02
CA GLU A 701 16.52 -0.15 8.03
C GLU A 701 15.76 -1.45 7.69
N ASN A 702 14.52 -1.34 7.22
CA ASN A 702 13.73 -2.50 6.78
C ASN A 702 14.32 -3.12 5.51
N ASN A 703 14.79 -2.32 4.56
CA ASN A 703 15.40 -2.81 3.34
C ASN A 703 16.75 -3.50 3.62
N ALA A 704 17.51 -3.00 4.60
CA ALA A 704 18.71 -3.70 5.11
C ALA A 704 18.36 -5.02 5.80
N LYS A 705 17.28 -5.07 6.61
CA LYS A 705 16.78 -6.31 7.23
C LYS A 705 16.26 -7.31 6.19
N ASP A 706 15.55 -6.85 5.18
CA ASP A 706 15.00 -7.66 4.10
C ASP A 706 16.10 -8.18 3.16
N THR A 707 17.16 -7.39 2.93
CA THR A 707 18.36 -7.84 2.21
C THR A 707 19.07 -8.92 3.01
N ALA A 708 19.32 -8.71 4.30
CA ALA A 708 19.94 -9.73 5.17
C ALA A 708 19.08 -10.99 5.31
N LYS A 709 17.76 -10.86 5.28
CA LYS A 709 16.82 -11.98 5.26
C LYS A 709 16.85 -12.71 3.92
N SER A 710 16.86 -11.99 2.81
CA SER A 710 16.95 -12.56 1.46
C SER A 710 18.28 -13.29 1.25
N GLU A 711 19.38 -12.77 1.78
CA GLU A 711 20.67 -13.46 1.79
C GLU A 711 20.60 -14.75 2.61
N LYS A 712 19.97 -14.73 3.80
CA LYS A 712 19.75 -15.95 4.60
C LYS A 712 18.86 -16.96 3.89
N ASP A 713 17.77 -16.51 3.28
CA ASP A 713 16.83 -17.35 2.56
C ASP A 713 17.49 -17.95 1.30
N LEU A 714 18.38 -17.20 0.63
CA LEU A 714 19.18 -17.69 -0.50
C LEU A 714 20.22 -18.74 -0.06
N ILE A 715 20.88 -18.53 1.09
CA ILE A 715 21.79 -19.52 1.69
C ILE A 715 21.02 -20.80 2.06
N GLU A 716 19.84 -20.66 2.65
CA GLU A 716 18.99 -21.80 3.03
C GLU A 716 18.42 -22.52 1.80
N ALA A 717 18.02 -21.79 0.76
CA ALA A 717 17.64 -22.38 -0.53
C ALA A 717 18.82 -23.13 -1.17
N GLY A 718 20.04 -22.58 -1.10
CA GLY A 718 21.27 -23.26 -1.51
C GLY A 718 21.49 -24.58 -0.76
N ARG A 719 21.34 -24.59 0.57
CA ARG A 719 21.41 -25.82 1.38
C ARG A 719 20.32 -26.82 1.03
N ARG A 720 19.09 -26.36 0.75
CA ARG A 720 17.99 -27.24 0.31
C ARG A 720 18.27 -27.85 -1.06
N ILE A 721 18.86 -27.10 -1.99
CA ILE A 721 19.29 -27.61 -3.30
C ILE A 721 20.40 -28.65 -3.13
N GLU A 722 21.38 -28.42 -2.24
CA GLU A 722 22.43 -29.39 -1.93
C GLU A 722 21.88 -30.67 -1.28
N LEU A 723 20.91 -30.53 -0.36
CA LEU A 723 20.21 -31.66 0.26
C LEU A 723 19.38 -32.45 -0.77
N LEU A 724 18.64 -31.76 -1.65
CA LEU A 724 17.89 -32.38 -2.75
C LEU A 724 18.84 -33.08 -3.72
N THR A 725 19.98 -32.48 -4.07
CA THR A 725 20.99 -33.11 -4.93
C THR A 725 21.53 -34.40 -4.30
N THR A 726 21.77 -34.39 -3.00
CA THR A 726 22.20 -35.57 -2.23
C THR A 726 21.11 -36.66 -2.21
N GLN A 727 19.84 -36.27 -1.97
CA GLN A 727 18.71 -37.19 -1.98
C GLN A 727 18.43 -37.78 -3.37
N PHE A 728 18.50 -36.96 -4.44
CA PHE A 728 18.36 -37.41 -5.82
C PHE A 728 19.54 -38.29 -6.26
N GLY A 729 20.76 -38.02 -5.80
CA GLY A 729 21.91 -38.90 -6.00
C GLY A 729 21.69 -40.28 -5.40
N GLY A 730 21.25 -40.36 -4.14
CA GLY A 730 20.91 -41.62 -3.49
C GLY A 730 19.74 -42.36 -4.16
N LEU A 731 18.73 -41.65 -4.65
CA LEU A 731 17.62 -42.22 -5.43
C LEU A 731 18.09 -42.74 -6.80
N ALA A 732 19.04 -42.07 -7.45
CA ALA A 732 19.63 -42.53 -8.71
C ALA A 732 20.43 -43.82 -8.52
N GLU A 733 21.17 -43.96 -7.42
CA GLU A 733 21.85 -45.20 -7.05
C GLU A 733 20.85 -46.32 -6.74
N LEU A 734 19.80 -46.05 -5.96
CA LEU A 734 18.74 -47.01 -5.66
C LEU A 734 18.01 -47.46 -6.94
N LYS A 735 17.67 -46.52 -7.82
CA LYS A 735 17.06 -46.82 -9.12
C LYS A 735 18.00 -47.68 -9.97
N THR A 736 19.28 -47.36 -10.02
CA THR A 736 20.28 -48.15 -10.75
C THR A 736 20.39 -49.57 -10.18
N PHE A 737 20.37 -49.72 -8.85
CA PHE A 737 20.35 -51.02 -8.20
C PHE A 737 19.08 -51.82 -8.56
N ILE A 738 17.90 -51.21 -8.47
CA ILE A 738 16.63 -51.85 -8.83
C ILE A 738 16.65 -52.24 -10.31
N ASP A 739 16.98 -51.33 -11.22
CA ASP A 739 17.03 -51.58 -12.67
C ASP A 739 18.06 -52.64 -13.05
N THR A 740 19.13 -52.81 -12.26
CA THR A 740 20.20 -53.79 -12.55
C THR A 740 19.89 -55.18 -11.98
N TYR A 741 19.27 -55.25 -10.79
CA TYR A 741 19.16 -56.48 -10.00
C TYR A 741 17.73 -56.94 -9.70
N MET A 742 16.70 -56.16 -10.03
CA MET A 742 15.31 -56.51 -9.73
C MET A 742 14.40 -56.27 -10.93
N LYS A 743 13.60 -57.26 -11.28
CA LYS A 743 12.63 -57.17 -12.37
C LYS A 743 11.31 -57.77 -11.96
N SER A 744 10.26 -56.95 -11.91
CA SER A 744 8.89 -57.44 -11.77
C SER A 744 8.36 -57.88 -13.13
N THR A 745 7.72 -59.04 -13.18
CA THR A 745 7.08 -59.60 -14.37
C THR A 745 5.70 -60.13 -14.01
N ASN A 746 4.84 -60.38 -15.01
CA ASN A 746 3.54 -61.01 -14.79
C ASN A 746 3.64 -62.41 -14.16
N GLU A 747 4.82 -63.01 -14.16
CA GLU A 747 5.10 -64.35 -13.60
C GLU A 747 5.82 -64.29 -12.24
N GLY A 748 5.99 -63.10 -11.64
CA GLY A 748 6.64 -62.91 -10.34
C GLY A 748 7.84 -61.96 -10.35
N LEU A 749 8.50 -61.85 -9.19
CA LEU A 749 9.66 -61.00 -8.97
C LEU A 749 10.95 -61.77 -9.25
N ILE A 750 11.81 -61.23 -10.12
CA ILE A 750 13.14 -61.76 -10.41
C ILE A 750 14.17 -60.89 -9.68
N ILE A 751 15.09 -61.52 -8.95
CA ILE A 751 16.19 -60.91 -8.22
C ILE A 751 17.51 -61.51 -8.72
N GLY A 752 18.39 -60.68 -9.25
CA GLY A 752 19.67 -61.07 -9.82
C GLY A 752 20.05 -60.15 -10.99
N LYS A 753 21.33 -60.12 -11.35
CA LYS A 753 21.86 -59.20 -12.35
C LYS A 753 21.24 -59.50 -13.72
N ASN A 754 20.82 -58.46 -14.44
CA ASN A 754 20.15 -58.57 -15.75
C ASN A 754 21.04 -59.09 -16.92
N ASP A 755 22.20 -59.67 -16.62
CA ASP A 755 23.17 -60.23 -17.58
C ASP A 755 23.07 -61.77 -17.74
N ALA A 756 21.94 -62.37 -17.33
CA ALA A 756 21.68 -63.81 -17.37
C ALA A 756 22.58 -64.68 -16.47
N SER A 757 23.23 -64.07 -15.47
CA SER A 757 23.89 -64.78 -14.37
C SER A 757 22.87 -65.43 -13.41
N SER A 758 23.33 -65.97 -12.28
CA SER A 758 22.45 -66.65 -11.32
C SER A 758 21.36 -65.72 -10.80
N THR A 759 20.08 -66.11 -10.95
CA THR A 759 18.92 -65.31 -10.54
C THR A 759 17.98 -66.12 -9.65
N ILE A 760 17.17 -65.43 -8.85
CA ILE A 760 16.09 -66.01 -8.04
C ILE A 760 14.77 -65.45 -8.55
N LYS A 761 13.82 -66.31 -8.88
CA LYS A 761 12.45 -65.93 -9.24
C LYS A 761 11.50 -66.34 -8.13
N VAL A 762 10.69 -65.40 -7.66
CA VAL A 762 9.63 -65.61 -6.68
C VAL A 762 8.28 -65.41 -7.39
N SER A 763 7.57 -66.50 -7.66
CA SER A 763 6.18 -66.49 -8.16
C SER A 763 5.20 -66.76 -7.01
N SER A 764 3.90 -66.67 -7.30
CA SER A 764 2.84 -66.87 -6.29
C SER A 764 2.80 -68.28 -5.69
N ASP A 765 3.43 -69.27 -6.35
CA ASP A 765 3.34 -70.69 -6.05
C ASP A 765 4.72 -71.40 -6.01
N ARG A 766 5.81 -70.68 -6.33
CA ARG A 766 7.14 -71.27 -6.48
C ARG A 766 8.26 -70.25 -6.25
N ILE A 767 9.34 -70.69 -5.60
CA ILE A 767 10.60 -69.95 -5.53
C ILE A 767 11.65 -70.74 -6.28
N SER A 768 12.23 -70.17 -7.33
CA SER A 768 13.16 -70.85 -8.23
C SER A 768 14.50 -70.14 -8.27
N MET A 769 15.59 -70.89 -8.21
CA MET A 769 16.94 -70.40 -8.46
C MET A 769 17.41 -70.88 -9.83
N PHE A 770 17.85 -69.94 -10.64
CA PHE A 770 18.38 -70.18 -11.99
C PHE A 770 19.88 -69.94 -12.00
N SER A 771 20.61 -70.72 -12.78
CA SER A 771 22.01 -70.46 -13.13
C SER A 771 22.17 -70.57 -14.64
N ALA A 772 22.74 -69.54 -15.27
CA ALA A 772 22.85 -69.43 -16.73
C ALA A 772 21.51 -69.71 -17.47
N GLY A 773 20.40 -69.21 -16.92
CA GLY A 773 19.06 -69.38 -17.49
C GLY A 773 18.39 -70.74 -17.26
N ARG A 774 19.06 -71.70 -16.60
CA ARG A 774 18.49 -73.02 -16.26
C ARG A 774 18.08 -73.06 -14.79
N GLU A 775 16.86 -73.54 -14.51
CA GLU A 775 16.39 -73.77 -13.13
C GLU A 775 17.23 -74.89 -12.51
N VAL A 776 17.92 -74.61 -11.40
CA VAL A 776 18.83 -75.56 -10.73
C VAL A 776 18.32 -75.98 -9.35
N MET A 777 17.42 -75.18 -8.78
CA MET A 777 16.73 -75.47 -7.53
C MET A 777 15.38 -74.77 -7.53
N TYR A 778 14.35 -75.39 -6.98
CA TYR A 778 13.09 -74.70 -6.69
C TYR A 778 12.41 -75.23 -5.44
N ILE A 779 11.56 -74.40 -4.84
CA ILE A 779 10.69 -74.73 -3.72
C ILE A 779 9.26 -74.56 -4.22
N SER A 780 8.47 -75.63 -4.20
CA SER A 780 7.05 -75.57 -4.55
C SER A 780 6.27 -76.61 -3.74
N GLN A 781 5.05 -76.27 -3.34
CA GLN A 781 4.13 -77.17 -2.62
C GLN A 781 4.76 -77.83 -1.37
N GLY A 782 5.63 -77.11 -0.66
CA GLY A 782 6.30 -77.60 0.55
C GLY A 782 7.47 -78.56 0.30
N VAL A 783 7.86 -78.77 -0.96
CA VAL A 783 9.00 -79.62 -1.35
C VAL A 783 10.12 -78.77 -1.94
N ILE A 784 11.35 -79.11 -1.60
CA ILE A 784 12.57 -78.53 -2.19
C ILE A 784 13.12 -79.51 -3.22
N HIS A 785 13.29 -79.04 -4.45
CA HIS A 785 13.92 -79.77 -5.55
C HIS A 785 15.27 -79.15 -5.85
N ILE A 786 16.31 -79.97 -5.93
CA ILE A 786 17.68 -79.55 -6.24
C ILE A 786 18.21 -80.50 -7.33
N ASP A 787 18.56 -79.97 -8.50
CA ASP A 787 19.07 -80.78 -9.62
C ASP A 787 20.42 -81.42 -9.27
N ASN A 788 21.34 -80.64 -8.69
CA ASN A 788 22.63 -81.08 -8.17
C ASN A 788 23.00 -80.22 -6.96
N GLY A 789 23.20 -80.85 -5.80
CA GLY A 789 23.55 -80.17 -4.55
C GLY A 789 24.75 -80.82 -3.88
N ILE A 790 25.72 -80.02 -3.44
CA ILE A 790 26.83 -80.47 -2.59
C ILE A 790 26.57 -79.95 -1.18
N PHE A 791 26.29 -80.87 -0.26
CA PHE A 791 26.20 -80.56 1.17
C PHE A 791 27.58 -80.80 1.80
N THR A 792 28.29 -79.72 2.11
CA THR A 792 29.72 -79.80 2.48
C THR A 792 29.96 -80.15 3.94
N ALA A 793 29.01 -79.87 4.84
CA ALA A 793 29.17 -80.11 6.28
C ALA A 793 28.34 -81.31 6.77
N SER A 794 27.02 -81.23 6.65
CA SER A 794 26.11 -82.32 6.97
C SER A 794 24.76 -82.18 6.28
N VAL A 795 24.05 -83.29 6.12
CA VAL A 795 22.64 -83.33 5.71
C VAL A 795 21.88 -84.28 6.64
N GLN A 796 20.77 -83.82 7.21
CA GLN A 796 19.95 -84.62 8.11
C GLN A 796 18.60 -84.93 7.48
N ILE A 797 18.28 -86.21 7.35
CA ILE A 797 17.02 -86.72 6.81
C ILE A 797 16.33 -87.50 7.93
N GLY A 798 15.26 -86.92 8.47
CA GLY A 798 14.61 -87.41 9.68
C GLY A 798 15.56 -87.38 10.89
N LYS A 799 15.68 -88.51 11.59
CA LYS A 799 16.54 -88.66 12.77
C LYS A 799 17.97 -89.10 12.43
N PHE A 800 18.35 -89.14 11.14
CA PHE A 800 19.67 -89.57 10.71
C PHE A 800 20.39 -88.43 10.00
N ARG A 801 21.59 -88.11 10.46
CA ARG A 801 22.47 -87.10 9.88
C ARG A 801 23.67 -87.76 9.25
N THR A 802 23.87 -87.51 7.96
CA THR A 802 25.12 -87.78 7.27
C THR A 802 26.02 -86.56 7.45
N GLU A 803 27.19 -86.74 8.03
CA GLU A 803 28.16 -85.67 8.25
C GLU A 803 29.58 -86.20 8.01
N GLN A 804 30.50 -85.29 7.70
CA GLN A 804 31.90 -85.64 7.55
C GLN A 804 32.46 -86.13 8.90
N TYR A 805 33.24 -87.22 8.87
CA TYR A 805 33.82 -87.76 10.08
C TYR A 805 34.93 -86.84 10.59
N HIS A 806 34.81 -86.35 11.81
CA HIS A 806 35.74 -85.35 12.36
C HIS A 806 37.21 -85.83 12.48
N LEU A 807 37.49 -87.14 12.38
CA LEU A 807 38.86 -87.67 12.34
C LEU A 807 39.33 -88.02 10.92
N ASN A 808 38.45 -88.06 9.92
CA ASN A 808 38.81 -88.32 8.53
C ASN A 808 37.86 -87.58 7.58
N ALA A 809 38.36 -86.52 6.96
CA ALA A 809 37.61 -85.66 6.06
C ALA A 809 37.15 -86.37 4.76
N ASP A 810 37.77 -87.48 4.39
CA ASP A 810 37.40 -88.26 3.20
C ASP A 810 36.32 -89.31 3.49
N MET A 811 35.83 -89.38 4.73
CA MET A 811 34.80 -90.33 5.15
C MET A 811 33.57 -89.61 5.68
N ASN A 812 32.40 -89.99 5.20
CA ASN A 812 31.13 -89.59 5.80
C ASN A 812 30.64 -90.67 6.77
N VAL A 813 30.12 -90.22 7.91
CA VAL A 813 29.42 -91.08 8.87
C VAL A 813 27.94 -90.71 8.92
N ILE A 814 27.10 -91.72 9.10
CA ILE A 814 25.67 -91.53 9.36
C ILE A 814 25.45 -91.72 10.85
N ARG A 815 24.99 -90.66 11.53
CA ARG A 815 24.64 -90.69 12.95
C ARG A 815 23.14 -90.59 13.13
N TYR A 816 22.59 -91.41 14.01
CA TYR A 816 21.26 -91.15 14.54
C TYR A 816 21.36 -90.01 15.55
N VAL A 817 20.64 -88.93 15.28
CA VAL A 817 20.61 -87.68 16.06
C VAL A 817 19.23 -87.45 16.67
N GLY A 818 18.49 -88.55 16.82
CA GLY A 818 17.07 -88.58 17.11
C GLY A 818 16.62 -88.00 18.43
#